data_AF-A0A959J9U4-F1
#
_entry.id   AF-A0A959J9U4-F1
#
_cell.length_a   1.000
_cell.length_b   1.000
_cell.length_c   1.000
_cell.angle_alpha   90.00
_cell.angle_beta   90.00
_cell.angle_gamma   90.00
#
_symmetry.space_group_name_H-M   'P 1'
#
loop_
_entity.id
_entity.type
_entity.pdbx_description
1 polymer ?
#
loop_
_entity_poly.entity_id
_entity_poly.type
_entity_poly.pdbx_seq_one_letter_code
_entity_poly.pdbx_strand_id
1 'polypeptide(L)'
;MILIFVQTLQAQILRKPIPDRLVVLTFDDASVTHATYVAPLLRKYGFGATFFVCEFPPDFADTTKYMTWPQINQLQSMGFEIGNHTGSHTHLNTIDSGQIVRELEVIEDRCAEYGIPRPSSFAYPAYDTDPLALPILSRKGYYFARVGAGRPYDPQTDHPYLIPSYSTSGADTTQVMEALRLAKDGKIVVLTVHGVPDYAHDWVTTPPSVFEQYLRFLADHHYRVIPLQSLNEYIDPQAAREQITPRWTVGSQGNPILKTKAIVDINIDFSTKIGPMKPIYAWFGHDEPNYTYMKDGRKLLSELAAASPVPVYIRTHNLLTSGDGLPALKWGSTNAYTEDSRGNPVYDWQLIDSIFDAYISRGLKPLVEIGFMPEALSSHPLPYRHEWKPGNQYANIFTGWAYPPKDYGKWAELVHQWVIHCVDKYGQTEVETWLWELWNEPNIGYWQGTAEEYQKLYDYTADAVKRALPAARIGGPHSTGPGWDKAAAFLDDFLNHVESGTNYVTGQIGSPLDFIAFHAKGAPEFINGHVRMNMGAQLRDIARGFEVVAAHPNLKQLPIILGESDPEGCAACSMDIYPHNGYRNGTMYSSYTAASFPRKLELADHYGVNLYGAVTWAFEFEDQPWFHGYRDLATNGIDKPVLNVFRMMGQLAGNRVEVTGDLAYDALRIRDSSVRGPVPDVSALATIDEHQAAVLLWNYHDEDLPAPEAPIRLTLTGLPNGRLLLEHFRIDRNHSNAYTDWQDLGSPQHPTGKQIAELEKAGQLELLESPKWINTPNGQTVIEVHLPGQGVSLLKFTWD
;
A
#
# COMPACT_ATOMS: atom_id res chain seq x y z
N MET A 1 -38.29 39.85 -40.97
CA MET A 1 -37.23 38.90 -40.59
C MET A 1 -37.81 37.98 -39.51
N ILE A 2 -38.23 36.77 -39.88
CA ILE A 2 -38.82 35.80 -38.95
C ILE A 2 -37.65 35.10 -38.25
N LEU A 3 -37.49 35.29 -36.94
CA LEU A 3 -36.58 34.48 -36.13
C LEU A 3 -37.32 33.19 -35.74
N ILE A 4 -36.86 32.08 -36.30
CA ILE A 4 -37.25 30.72 -35.91
C ILE A 4 -36.48 30.39 -34.64
N PHE A 5 -37.18 30.24 -33.52
CA PHE A 5 -36.65 29.55 -32.34
C PHE A 5 -36.64 28.06 -32.65
N VAL A 6 -35.46 27.48 -32.87
CA VAL A 6 -35.28 26.02 -32.83
C VAL A 6 -35.16 25.67 -31.34
N GLN A 7 -36.27 25.24 -30.73
CA GLN A 7 -36.19 24.42 -29.52
C GLN A 7 -35.60 23.06 -29.96
N THR A 8 -34.35 22.81 -29.61
CA THR A 8 -33.80 21.45 -29.64
C THR A 8 -34.53 20.63 -28.59
N LEU A 9 -35.50 19.81 -29.02
CA LEU A 9 -36.03 18.72 -28.21
C LEU A 9 -34.86 17.80 -27.84
N GLN A 10 -34.45 17.80 -26.56
CA GLN A 10 -33.57 16.73 -26.06
C GLN A 10 -34.27 15.39 -26.27
N ALA A 11 -33.58 14.44 -26.92
CA ALA A 11 -34.10 13.10 -27.13
C ALA A 11 -34.39 12.44 -25.78
N GLN A 12 -35.54 11.79 -25.59
CA GLN A 12 -35.85 11.11 -24.34
C GLN A 12 -35.08 9.78 -24.25
N ILE A 13 -34.51 9.49 -23.08
CA ILE A 13 -33.80 8.23 -22.81
C ILE A 13 -34.75 7.03 -22.90
N LEU A 14 -35.94 7.14 -22.33
CA LEU A 14 -36.97 6.11 -22.42
C LEU A 14 -37.82 6.31 -23.66
N ARG A 15 -37.87 5.29 -24.51
CA ARG A 15 -38.78 5.21 -25.67
C ARG A 15 -40.19 4.81 -25.26
N LYS A 16 -40.29 3.99 -24.20
CA LYS A 16 -41.55 3.58 -23.55
C LYS A 16 -41.27 3.21 -22.09
N PRO A 17 -42.28 3.23 -21.20
CA PRO A 17 -42.10 2.84 -19.81
C PRO A 17 -41.53 1.42 -19.67
N ILE A 18 -40.67 1.22 -18.67
CA ILE A 18 -40.17 -0.11 -18.30
C ILE A 18 -41.27 -0.84 -17.51
N PRO A 19 -41.77 -1.98 -17.98
CA PRO A 19 -42.77 -2.75 -17.25
C PRO A 19 -42.13 -3.45 -16.05
N ASP A 20 -42.92 -3.62 -15.00
CA ASP A 20 -42.56 -4.52 -13.91
C ASP A 20 -42.32 -5.95 -14.45
N ARG A 21 -41.46 -6.69 -13.74
CA ARG A 21 -41.04 -8.06 -14.06
C ARG A 21 -40.31 -8.19 -15.40
N LEU A 22 -39.62 -7.14 -15.85
CA LEU A 22 -38.70 -7.21 -16.97
C LEU A 22 -37.31 -7.68 -16.51
N VAL A 23 -36.85 -8.80 -17.09
CA VAL A 23 -35.56 -9.43 -16.78
C VAL A 23 -34.76 -9.63 -18.06
N VAL A 24 -33.46 -9.37 -17.98
CA VAL A 24 -32.49 -9.76 -19.00
C VAL A 24 -31.70 -10.96 -18.48
N LEU A 25 -31.64 -12.02 -19.28
CA LEU A 25 -30.89 -13.22 -18.95
C LEU A 25 -29.67 -13.33 -19.87
N THR A 26 -28.49 -13.46 -19.27
CA THR A 26 -27.22 -13.45 -19.99
C THR A 26 -26.32 -14.61 -19.57
N PHE A 27 -25.52 -15.10 -20.52
CA PHE A 27 -24.63 -16.24 -20.37
C PHE A 27 -23.21 -15.92 -20.80
N ASP A 28 -22.19 -16.26 -20.02
CA ASP A 28 -20.76 -15.98 -20.29
C ASP A 28 -19.94 -17.23 -20.63
N ASP A 29 -18.80 -17.02 -21.29
CA ASP A 29 -17.72 -17.99 -21.55
C ASP A 29 -17.97 -19.07 -22.59
N ALA A 30 -19.07 -19.01 -23.33
CA ALA A 30 -19.38 -19.97 -24.40
C ALA A 30 -19.35 -21.45 -23.98
N SER A 31 -19.74 -21.78 -22.75
CA SER A 31 -19.80 -23.15 -22.24
C SER A 31 -20.66 -24.07 -23.13
N VAL A 32 -20.23 -25.31 -23.38
CA VAL A 32 -20.94 -26.27 -24.25
C VAL A 32 -22.37 -26.56 -23.79
N THR A 33 -22.65 -26.40 -22.48
CA THR A 33 -23.98 -26.60 -21.89
C THR A 33 -24.98 -25.52 -22.30
N HIS A 34 -24.50 -24.37 -22.79
CA HIS A 34 -25.36 -23.34 -23.37
C HIS A 34 -26.15 -23.87 -24.56
N ALA A 35 -25.49 -24.55 -25.50
CA ALA A 35 -26.14 -25.13 -26.67
C ALA A 35 -26.89 -26.43 -26.36
N THR A 36 -26.30 -27.29 -25.51
CA THR A 36 -26.80 -28.66 -25.32
C THR A 36 -27.90 -28.77 -24.26
N TYR A 37 -27.96 -27.83 -23.30
CA TYR A 37 -28.92 -27.89 -22.19
C TYR A 37 -29.73 -26.59 -22.02
N VAL A 38 -29.06 -25.44 -21.92
CA VAL A 38 -29.70 -24.15 -21.62
C VAL A 38 -30.66 -23.70 -22.73
N ALA A 39 -30.19 -23.63 -23.97
CA ALA A 39 -30.96 -23.09 -25.10
C ALA A 39 -32.26 -23.88 -25.40
N PRO A 40 -32.27 -25.23 -25.41
CA PRO A 40 -33.50 -26.01 -25.50
C PRO A 40 -34.50 -25.69 -24.39
N LEU A 41 -34.00 -25.48 -23.17
CA LEU A 41 -34.85 -25.20 -22.00
C LEU A 41 -35.44 -23.79 -22.08
N LEU A 42 -34.64 -22.78 -22.43
CA LEU A 42 -35.13 -21.41 -22.65
C LEU A 42 -36.21 -21.37 -23.74
N ARG A 43 -36.04 -22.12 -24.84
CA ARG A 43 -37.06 -22.27 -25.89
C ARG A 43 -38.35 -22.87 -25.36
N LYS A 44 -38.29 -23.88 -24.49
CA LYS A 44 -39.46 -24.49 -23.85
C LYS A 44 -40.26 -23.47 -23.03
N TYR A 45 -39.59 -22.54 -22.36
CA TYR A 45 -40.23 -21.48 -21.58
C TYR A 45 -40.60 -20.22 -22.40
N GLY A 46 -40.14 -20.13 -23.65
CA GLY A 46 -40.36 -18.95 -24.49
C GLY A 46 -39.55 -17.72 -24.05
N PHE A 47 -38.43 -17.92 -23.36
CA PHE A 47 -37.58 -16.84 -22.87
C PHE A 47 -36.47 -16.48 -23.85
N GLY A 48 -36.18 -15.19 -23.98
CA GLY A 48 -35.02 -14.70 -24.70
C GLY A 48 -33.77 -14.61 -23.82
N ALA A 49 -32.58 -14.62 -24.43
CA ALA A 49 -31.31 -14.52 -23.72
C ALA A 49 -30.17 -14.03 -24.64
N THR A 50 -29.11 -13.54 -24.02
CA THR A 50 -27.85 -13.16 -24.67
C THR A 50 -26.73 -14.09 -24.26
N PHE A 51 -26.03 -14.68 -25.23
CA PHE A 51 -24.84 -15.51 -25.02
C PHE A 51 -23.61 -14.70 -25.42
N PHE A 52 -22.83 -14.27 -24.43
CA PHE A 52 -21.56 -13.58 -24.62
C PHE A 52 -20.46 -14.61 -24.85
N VAL A 53 -19.84 -14.56 -26.02
CA VAL A 53 -18.89 -15.59 -26.46
C VAL A 53 -17.47 -15.05 -26.53
N CYS A 54 -16.52 -15.92 -26.16
CA CYS A 54 -15.08 -15.75 -26.33
C CYS A 54 -14.45 -17.08 -26.77
N GLU A 55 -13.26 -17.03 -27.38
CA GLU A 55 -12.41 -18.20 -27.59
C GLU A 55 -11.55 -18.43 -26.34
N PHE A 56 -12.19 -18.87 -25.24
CA PHE A 56 -11.59 -18.93 -23.90
C PHE A 56 -10.28 -19.76 -23.86
N PRO A 57 -9.12 -19.16 -23.54
CA PRO A 57 -7.84 -19.83 -23.58
C PRO A 57 -7.59 -20.69 -22.33
N PRO A 58 -6.72 -21.71 -22.41
CA PRO A 58 -6.11 -22.26 -23.63
C PRO A 58 -7.00 -23.29 -24.34
N ASP A 59 -8.17 -23.60 -23.75
CA ASP A 59 -8.91 -24.84 -23.99
C ASP A 59 -10.12 -24.68 -24.92
N PHE A 60 -10.33 -23.54 -25.57
CA PHE A 60 -11.52 -23.33 -26.43
C PHE A 60 -11.74 -24.43 -27.48
N ALA A 61 -10.68 -25.06 -27.98
CA ALA A 61 -10.76 -26.17 -28.92
C ALA A 61 -11.37 -27.46 -28.32
N ASP A 62 -11.46 -27.58 -27.00
CA ASP A 62 -12.08 -28.69 -26.30
C ASP A 62 -13.61 -28.59 -26.38
N THR A 63 -14.16 -29.28 -27.38
CA THR A 63 -15.60 -29.34 -27.64
C THR A 63 -16.41 -30.07 -26.55
N THR A 64 -15.74 -30.68 -25.57
CA THR A 64 -16.41 -31.22 -24.37
C THR A 64 -16.65 -30.14 -23.30
N LYS A 65 -15.97 -28.99 -23.40
CA LYS A 65 -16.07 -27.87 -22.47
C LYS A 65 -16.75 -26.64 -23.07
N TYR A 66 -16.41 -26.29 -24.32
CA TYR A 66 -16.90 -25.07 -24.99
C TYR A 66 -17.72 -25.38 -26.24
N MET A 67 -18.58 -24.43 -26.62
CA MET A 67 -19.35 -24.51 -27.86
C MET A 67 -18.46 -24.31 -29.09
N THR A 68 -18.74 -25.09 -30.13
CA THR A 68 -18.23 -24.83 -31.47
C THR A 68 -18.96 -23.66 -32.13
N TRP A 69 -18.32 -22.93 -33.03
CA TRP A 69 -18.96 -21.85 -33.79
C TRP A 69 -20.24 -22.26 -34.54
N PRO A 70 -20.36 -23.47 -35.13
CA PRO A 70 -21.65 -23.97 -35.62
C PRO A 70 -22.75 -24.06 -34.55
N GLN A 71 -22.43 -24.46 -33.31
CA GLN A 71 -23.38 -24.44 -32.19
C GLN A 71 -23.74 -23.01 -31.78
N ILE A 72 -22.78 -22.08 -31.78
CA ILE A 72 -23.04 -20.65 -31.52
C ILE A 72 -24.00 -20.08 -32.60
N ASN A 73 -23.79 -20.42 -33.88
CA ASN A 73 -24.71 -20.03 -34.95
C ASN A 73 -26.10 -20.68 -34.80
N GLN A 74 -26.17 -21.92 -34.28
CA GLN A 74 -27.44 -22.57 -33.96
C GLN A 74 -28.23 -21.81 -32.89
N LEU A 75 -27.56 -21.27 -31.85
CA LEU A 75 -28.21 -20.42 -30.84
C LEU A 75 -28.87 -19.19 -31.50
N GLN A 76 -28.16 -18.54 -32.42
CA GLN A 76 -28.71 -17.42 -33.20
C GLN A 76 -29.94 -17.85 -34.01
N SER A 77 -29.86 -19.00 -34.70
CA SER A 77 -30.97 -19.55 -35.48
C SER A 77 -32.20 -19.90 -34.62
N MET A 78 -32.00 -20.16 -33.32
CA MET A 78 -33.09 -20.38 -32.35
C MET A 78 -33.74 -19.07 -31.86
N GLY A 79 -33.17 -17.92 -32.22
CA GLY A 79 -33.65 -16.58 -31.88
C GLY A 79 -32.94 -15.93 -30.69
N PHE A 80 -31.82 -16.48 -30.21
CA PHE A 80 -31.02 -15.88 -29.14
C PHE A 80 -30.03 -14.84 -29.67
N GLU A 81 -29.64 -13.91 -28.82
CA GLU A 81 -28.61 -12.92 -29.14
C GLU A 81 -27.22 -13.52 -28.89
N ILE A 82 -26.28 -13.22 -29.79
CA ILE A 82 -24.84 -13.46 -29.59
C ILE A 82 -24.16 -12.12 -29.28
N GLY A 83 -23.54 -12.04 -28.10
CA GLY A 83 -22.81 -10.87 -27.60
C GLY A 83 -21.29 -11.09 -27.59
N ASN A 84 -20.52 -10.02 -27.49
CA ASN A 84 -19.06 -10.07 -27.48
C ASN A 84 -18.52 -10.11 -26.03
N HIS A 85 -17.60 -11.03 -25.74
CA HIS A 85 -16.93 -11.18 -24.44
C HIS A 85 -15.40 -11.07 -24.54
N THR A 86 -14.90 -10.29 -25.50
CA THR A 86 -13.51 -10.29 -26.01
C THR A 86 -13.13 -11.59 -26.71
N GLY A 87 -12.06 -11.55 -27.51
CA GLY A 87 -11.57 -12.69 -28.26
C GLY A 87 -11.05 -13.78 -27.34
N SER A 88 -10.26 -13.41 -26.35
CA SER A 88 -9.50 -14.32 -25.50
C SER A 88 -9.87 -14.26 -24.01
N HIS A 89 -11.05 -13.74 -23.68
CA HIS A 89 -11.46 -13.44 -22.29
C HIS A 89 -10.46 -12.47 -21.60
N THR A 90 -9.90 -11.53 -22.36
CA THR A 90 -8.92 -10.56 -21.84
C THR A 90 -9.60 -9.45 -21.07
N HIS A 91 -9.09 -9.17 -19.88
CA HIS A 91 -9.58 -8.11 -19.00
C HIS A 91 -9.21 -6.74 -19.60
N LEU A 92 -10.20 -5.90 -19.91
CA LEU A 92 -9.94 -4.69 -20.71
C LEU A 92 -9.06 -3.65 -20.02
N ASN A 93 -8.98 -3.66 -18.68
CA ASN A 93 -8.11 -2.80 -17.87
C ASN A 93 -6.62 -3.20 -17.93
N THR A 94 -6.27 -4.32 -18.60
CA THR A 94 -4.89 -4.80 -18.73
C THR A 94 -4.26 -4.50 -20.08
N ILE A 95 -5.02 -3.92 -21.01
CA ILE A 95 -4.63 -3.77 -22.41
C ILE A 95 -4.91 -2.38 -22.97
N ASP A 96 -4.10 -1.93 -23.93
CA ASP A 96 -4.23 -0.62 -24.56
C ASP A 96 -5.42 -0.52 -25.53
N SER A 97 -5.79 0.70 -25.92
CA SER A 97 -6.91 0.95 -26.84
C SER A 97 -6.83 0.20 -28.19
N GLY A 98 -5.64 -0.05 -28.71
CA GLY A 98 -5.43 -0.80 -29.94
C GLY A 98 -5.62 -2.30 -29.71
N GLN A 99 -5.20 -2.82 -28.55
CA GLN A 99 -5.47 -4.18 -28.13
C GLN A 99 -6.96 -4.41 -27.87
N ILE A 100 -7.67 -3.48 -27.22
CA ILE A 100 -9.13 -3.57 -27.00
C ILE A 100 -9.86 -3.71 -28.35
N VAL A 101 -9.47 -2.91 -29.35
CA VAL A 101 -10.05 -3.00 -30.69
C VAL A 101 -9.82 -4.39 -31.31
N ARG A 102 -8.58 -4.92 -31.21
CA ARG A 102 -8.26 -6.26 -31.71
C ARG A 102 -9.05 -7.36 -31.02
N GLU A 103 -9.17 -7.31 -29.70
CA GLU A 103 -9.93 -8.27 -28.90
C GLU A 103 -11.42 -8.26 -29.27
N LEU A 104 -12.01 -7.09 -29.52
CA LEU A 104 -13.39 -7.01 -30.01
C LEU A 104 -13.52 -7.58 -31.43
N GLU A 105 -12.54 -7.33 -32.30
CA GLU A 105 -12.54 -7.77 -33.68
C GLU A 105 -12.50 -9.29 -33.84
N VAL A 106 -11.80 -10.01 -32.96
CA VAL A 106 -11.78 -11.49 -32.99
C VAL A 106 -13.20 -12.06 -33.03
N ILE A 107 -14.09 -11.62 -32.13
CA ILE A 107 -15.47 -12.14 -32.06
C ILE A 107 -16.33 -11.57 -33.19
N GLU A 108 -16.12 -10.32 -33.58
CA GLU A 108 -16.84 -9.72 -34.73
C GLU A 108 -16.54 -10.47 -36.04
N ASP A 109 -15.28 -10.80 -36.28
CA ASP A 109 -14.81 -11.51 -37.48
C ASP A 109 -15.31 -12.96 -37.50
N ARG A 110 -15.31 -13.64 -36.35
CA ARG A 110 -15.89 -14.97 -36.23
C ARG A 110 -17.41 -14.97 -36.47
N CYS A 111 -18.13 -14.00 -35.93
CA CYS A 111 -19.56 -13.88 -36.23
C CYS A 111 -19.78 -13.71 -37.75
N ALA A 112 -18.97 -12.88 -38.42
CA ALA A 112 -19.05 -12.71 -39.87
C ALA A 112 -18.73 -14.01 -40.64
N GLU A 113 -17.71 -14.76 -40.24
CA GLU A 113 -17.30 -16.03 -40.84
C GLU A 113 -18.45 -17.07 -40.83
N TYR A 114 -19.22 -17.12 -39.74
CA TYR A 114 -20.30 -18.09 -39.54
C TYR A 114 -21.70 -17.57 -39.89
N GLY A 115 -21.81 -16.37 -40.46
CA GLY A 115 -23.09 -15.78 -40.87
C GLY A 115 -23.96 -15.31 -39.70
N ILE A 116 -23.36 -15.06 -38.54
CA ILE A 116 -24.02 -14.53 -37.34
C ILE A 116 -24.03 -13.00 -37.44
N PRO A 117 -25.14 -12.31 -37.09
CA PRO A 117 -25.16 -10.85 -37.03
C PRO A 117 -24.05 -10.32 -36.12
N ARG A 118 -23.43 -9.20 -36.52
CA ARG A 118 -22.40 -8.56 -35.72
C ARG A 118 -22.93 -8.27 -34.29
N PRO A 119 -22.18 -8.61 -33.23
CA PRO A 119 -22.58 -8.33 -31.86
C PRO A 119 -22.92 -6.85 -31.65
N SER A 120 -24.05 -6.59 -31.00
CA SER A 120 -24.48 -5.24 -30.60
C SER A 120 -24.46 -5.03 -29.08
N SER A 121 -24.17 -6.10 -28.32
CA SER A 121 -24.00 -6.08 -26.88
C SER A 121 -22.62 -6.59 -26.48
N PHE A 122 -22.08 -6.06 -25.39
CA PHE A 122 -20.79 -6.44 -24.83
C PHE A 122 -20.89 -6.85 -23.34
N ALA A 123 -20.08 -7.80 -22.90
CA ALA A 123 -19.87 -8.10 -21.49
C ALA A 123 -18.37 -8.00 -21.20
N TYR A 124 -18.00 -7.29 -20.12
CA TYR A 124 -16.60 -7.17 -19.72
C TYR A 124 -16.13 -8.46 -19.03
N PRO A 125 -15.07 -9.13 -19.52
CA PRO A 125 -14.46 -10.27 -18.82
C PRO A 125 -14.14 -9.95 -17.37
N ALA A 126 -14.50 -10.88 -16.47
CA ALA A 126 -14.38 -10.71 -15.01
C ALA A 126 -14.98 -9.42 -14.42
N TYR A 127 -15.87 -8.75 -15.15
CA TYR A 127 -16.41 -7.42 -14.84
C TYR A 127 -15.37 -6.28 -14.86
N ASP A 128 -14.17 -6.52 -15.40
CA ASP A 128 -13.10 -5.51 -15.45
C ASP A 128 -13.32 -4.51 -16.59
N THR A 129 -13.68 -3.28 -16.21
CA THR A 129 -13.95 -2.19 -17.13
C THR A 129 -12.79 -1.23 -17.29
N ASP A 130 -12.75 -0.55 -18.42
CA ASP A 130 -11.81 0.54 -18.68
C ASP A 130 -12.53 1.73 -19.35
N PRO A 131 -12.28 2.99 -18.94
CA PRO A 131 -12.83 4.18 -19.59
C PRO A 131 -12.53 4.29 -21.09
N LEU A 132 -11.41 3.73 -21.55
CA LEU A 132 -11.04 3.66 -22.96
C LEU A 132 -12.02 2.80 -23.77
N ALA A 133 -12.69 1.82 -23.13
CA ALA A 133 -13.63 0.93 -23.80
C ALA A 133 -14.91 1.66 -24.26
N LEU A 134 -15.44 2.61 -23.48
CA LEU A 134 -16.70 3.31 -23.80
C LEU A 134 -16.68 4.00 -25.19
N PRO A 135 -15.71 4.87 -25.51
CA PRO A 135 -15.64 5.47 -26.84
C PRO A 135 -15.32 4.46 -27.94
N ILE A 136 -14.62 3.36 -27.65
CA ILE A 136 -14.35 2.28 -28.62
C ILE A 136 -15.64 1.53 -28.96
N LEU A 137 -16.38 1.08 -27.95
CA LEU A 137 -17.69 0.43 -28.08
C LEU A 137 -18.67 1.34 -28.83
N SER A 138 -18.66 2.64 -28.53
CA SER A 138 -19.45 3.64 -29.24
C SER A 138 -19.10 3.72 -30.72
N ARG A 139 -17.81 3.85 -31.05
CA ARG A 139 -17.35 3.91 -32.45
C ARG A 139 -17.62 2.61 -33.21
N LYS A 140 -17.56 1.47 -32.53
CA LYS A 140 -17.83 0.14 -33.12
C LYS A 140 -19.32 -0.20 -33.18
N GLY A 141 -20.21 0.65 -32.65
CA GLY A 141 -21.65 0.55 -32.84
C GLY A 141 -22.39 -0.35 -31.84
N TYR A 142 -21.78 -0.66 -30.69
CA TYR A 142 -22.46 -1.39 -29.61
C TYR A 142 -23.58 -0.54 -29.00
N TYR A 143 -24.70 -1.16 -28.62
CA TYR A 143 -25.81 -0.49 -27.94
C TYR A 143 -25.68 -0.56 -26.44
N PHE A 144 -25.31 -1.73 -25.91
CA PHE A 144 -25.28 -1.99 -24.48
C PHE A 144 -24.02 -2.74 -24.08
N ALA A 145 -23.54 -2.50 -22.87
CA ALA A 145 -22.51 -3.32 -22.26
C ALA A 145 -22.79 -3.52 -20.77
N ARG A 146 -22.56 -4.73 -20.26
CA ARG A 146 -22.87 -5.10 -18.88
C ARG A 146 -21.66 -5.42 -18.01
N VAL A 147 -21.78 -5.08 -16.74
CA VAL A 147 -20.78 -5.21 -15.66
C VAL A 147 -21.39 -5.92 -14.46
N GLY A 148 -20.57 -6.37 -13.51
CA GLY A 148 -21.03 -6.95 -12.24
C GLY A 148 -21.21 -5.88 -11.17
N ALA A 149 -22.38 -5.81 -10.53
CA ALA A 149 -22.62 -4.84 -9.45
C ALA A 149 -23.65 -5.28 -8.39
N GLY A 150 -24.33 -6.42 -8.56
CA GLY A 150 -25.25 -6.96 -7.55
C GLY A 150 -26.46 -6.07 -7.25
N ARG A 151 -26.95 -5.33 -8.26
CA ARG A 151 -28.12 -4.43 -8.13
C ARG A 151 -28.91 -4.36 -9.46
N PRO A 152 -30.18 -3.93 -9.47
CA PRO A 152 -30.93 -3.79 -10.72
C PRO A 152 -30.45 -2.57 -11.53
N TYR A 153 -30.66 -2.64 -12.84
CA TYR A 153 -30.39 -1.59 -13.81
C TYR A 153 -31.51 -0.55 -13.83
N ASP A 154 -31.14 0.72 -13.66
CA ASP A 154 -32.02 1.87 -13.85
C ASP A 154 -31.61 2.62 -15.13
N PRO A 155 -32.36 2.49 -16.23
CA PRO A 155 -31.98 3.06 -17.52
C PRO A 155 -31.98 4.59 -17.57
N GLN A 156 -32.52 5.27 -16.57
CA GLN A 156 -32.48 6.74 -16.50
C GLN A 156 -31.24 7.27 -15.77
N THR A 157 -30.53 6.42 -15.02
CA THR A 157 -29.37 6.83 -14.22
C THR A 157 -28.10 6.04 -14.49
N ASP A 158 -28.22 4.82 -15.02
CA ASP A 158 -27.11 3.94 -15.31
C ASP A 158 -26.70 4.07 -16.78
N HIS A 159 -25.41 4.22 -17.03
CA HIS A 159 -24.89 4.38 -18.38
C HIS A 159 -25.07 3.07 -19.17
N PRO A 160 -25.48 3.10 -20.45
CA PRO A 160 -25.82 1.90 -21.21
C PRO A 160 -24.62 0.97 -21.47
N TYR A 161 -23.38 1.42 -21.27
CA TYR A 161 -22.18 0.58 -21.28
C TYR A 161 -21.70 0.10 -19.92
N LEU A 162 -22.46 0.37 -18.86
CA LEU A 162 -22.16 -0.01 -17.48
C LEU A 162 -23.42 -0.60 -16.82
N ILE A 163 -24.15 -1.46 -17.55
CA ILE A 163 -25.38 -2.07 -17.07
C ILE A 163 -25.06 -3.04 -15.93
N PRO A 164 -25.57 -2.84 -14.71
CA PRO A 164 -25.29 -3.72 -13.58
C PRO A 164 -26.00 -5.07 -13.75
N SER A 165 -25.32 -6.16 -13.38
CA SER A 165 -25.90 -7.50 -13.31
C SER A 165 -25.64 -8.18 -11.96
N TYR A 166 -26.44 -9.23 -11.71
CA TYR A 166 -26.24 -10.20 -10.64
C TYR A 166 -25.61 -11.47 -11.19
N SER A 167 -24.46 -11.85 -10.65
CA SER A 167 -23.83 -13.14 -10.96
C SER A 167 -24.51 -14.26 -10.19
N THR A 168 -24.75 -15.40 -10.85
CA THR A 168 -25.27 -16.60 -10.20
C THR A 168 -24.15 -17.63 -10.07
N SER A 169 -23.83 -18.05 -8.85
CA SER A 169 -22.94 -19.18 -8.56
C SER A 169 -23.47 -19.99 -7.37
N GLY A 170 -23.22 -21.30 -7.37
CA GLY A 170 -23.59 -22.17 -6.25
C GLY A 170 -25.07 -22.57 -6.20
N ALA A 171 -25.48 -23.14 -5.06
CA ALA A 171 -26.79 -23.78 -4.89
C ALA A 171 -27.87 -22.93 -4.21
N ASP A 172 -27.53 -21.74 -3.71
CA ASP A 172 -28.47 -20.87 -2.99
C ASP A 172 -29.33 -20.07 -3.98
N THR A 173 -30.60 -20.44 -4.08
CA THR A 173 -31.57 -19.76 -4.94
C THR A 173 -32.12 -18.48 -4.32
N THR A 174 -31.97 -18.27 -3.01
CA THR A 174 -32.66 -17.20 -2.25
C THR A 174 -32.30 -15.82 -2.78
N GLN A 175 -30.99 -15.56 -2.92
CA GLN A 175 -30.48 -14.27 -3.38
C GLN A 175 -30.96 -13.92 -4.80
N VAL A 176 -30.99 -14.90 -5.71
CA VAL A 176 -31.46 -14.70 -7.09
C VAL A 176 -32.95 -14.40 -7.10
N MET A 177 -33.76 -15.13 -6.33
CA MET A 177 -35.20 -14.87 -6.26
C MET A 177 -35.51 -13.50 -5.63
N GLU A 178 -34.73 -13.06 -4.65
CA GLU A 178 -34.84 -11.71 -4.08
C GLU A 178 -34.44 -10.63 -5.09
N ALA A 179 -33.33 -10.84 -5.82
CA ALA A 179 -32.91 -9.94 -6.89
C ALA A 179 -34.00 -9.79 -7.96
N LEU A 180 -34.61 -10.89 -8.41
CA LEU A 180 -35.68 -10.87 -9.40
C LEU A 180 -36.88 -10.02 -8.96
N ARG A 181 -37.23 -10.01 -7.67
CA ARG A 181 -38.33 -9.19 -7.12
C ARG A 181 -38.06 -7.68 -7.20
N LEU A 182 -36.81 -7.27 -7.49
CA LEU A 182 -36.44 -5.88 -7.69
C LEU A 182 -36.65 -5.38 -9.13
N ALA A 183 -37.09 -6.24 -10.06
CA ALA A 183 -37.51 -5.85 -11.41
C ALA A 183 -38.87 -5.15 -11.36
N LYS A 184 -38.91 -3.93 -10.85
CA LYS A 184 -40.12 -3.10 -10.72
C LYS A 184 -39.73 -1.63 -10.62
N ASP A 185 -40.73 -0.74 -10.63
CA ASP A 185 -40.53 0.69 -10.40
C ASP A 185 -39.55 1.31 -11.42
N GLY A 186 -39.65 0.88 -12.68
CA GLY A 186 -38.79 1.35 -13.77
C GLY A 186 -37.44 0.62 -13.90
N LYS A 187 -37.13 -0.33 -13.00
CA LYS A 187 -35.84 -1.04 -12.95
C LYS A 187 -35.91 -2.42 -13.59
N ILE A 188 -34.76 -2.85 -14.11
CA ILE A 188 -34.59 -4.10 -14.86
C ILE A 188 -33.57 -4.96 -14.12
N VAL A 189 -33.84 -6.24 -13.95
CA VAL A 189 -32.86 -7.17 -13.37
C VAL A 189 -32.11 -7.85 -14.51
N VAL A 190 -30.78 -7.81 -14.45
CA VAL A 190 -29.90 -8.52 -15.38
C VAL A 190 -29.23 -9.65 -14.62
N LEU A 191 -29.41 -10.90 -15.08
CA LEU A 191 -28.76 -12.07 -14.50
C LEU A 191 -27.62 -12.55 -15.40
N THR A 192 -26.49 -12.89 -14.78
CA THR A 192 -25.32 -13.48 -15.42
C THR A 192 -25.14 -14.92 -14.93
N VAL A 193 -25.20 -15.86 -15.87
CA VAL A 193 -25.01 -17.30 -15.63
C VAL A 193 -23.81 -17.75 -16.46
N HIS A 194 -22.94 -18.61 -15.94
CA HIS A 194 -21.87 -19.22 -16.74
C HIS A 194 -22.39 -20.55 -17.33
N GLY A 195 -21.78 -21.70 -17.08
CA GLY A 195 -22.33 -23.00 -17.50
C GLY A 195 -23.41 -23.59 -16.57
N VAL A 196 -24.26 -24.46 -17.15
CA VAL A 196 -25.31 -25.23 -16.44
C VAL A 196 -25.23 -26.75 -16.74
N PRO A 197 -24.41 -27.52 -15.99
CA PRO A 197 -23.28 -27.02 -15.21
C PRO A 197 -22.17 -26.51 -16.14
N ASP A 198 -21.23 -25.77 -15.57
CA ASP A 198 -19.97 -25.48 -16.24
C ASP A 198 -19.00 -26.65 -16.04
N TYR A 199 -18.41 -27.14 -17.12
CA TYR A 199 -17.40 -28.22 -17.08
C TYR A 199 -15.97 -27.69 -17.18
N ALA A 200 -15.79 -26.40 -17.48
CA ALA A 200 -14.49 -25.74 -17.52
C ALA A 200 -14.21 -24.99 -16.21
N HIS A 201 -15.25 -24.41 -15.59
CA HIS A 201 -15.10 -23.46 -14.49
C HIS A 201 -15.98 -23.84 -13.29
N ASP A 202 -15.55 -24.82 -12.50
CA ASP A 202 -16.31 -25.36 -11.36
C ASP A 202 -16.69 -24.31 -10.31
N TRP A 203 -15.94 -23.20 -10.19
CA TRP A 203 -16.19 -22.15 -9.20
C TRP A 203 -17.34 -21.19 -9.56
N VAL A 204 -17.78 -21.16 -10.82
CA VAL A 204 -18.93 -20.36 -11.28
C VAL A 204 -20.08 -21.21 -11.82
N THR A 205 -19.98 -22.53 -11.66
CA THR A 205 -20.98 -23.49 -12.13
C THR A 205 -22.36 -23.24 -11.49
N THR A 206 -23.41 -23.31 -12.31
CA THR A 206 -24.79 -23.31 -11.82
C THR A 206 -25.38 -24.71 -11.96
N PRO A 207 -25.80 -25.37 -10.85
CA PRO A 207 -26.40 -26.69 -10.94
C PRO A 207 -27.67 -26.70 -11.82
N PRO A 208 -27.90 -27.73 -12.66
CA PRO A 208 -29.10 -27.83 -13.50
C PRO A 208 -30.42 -27.67 -12.73
N SER A 209 -30.52 -28.30 -11.55
CA SER A 209 -31.69 -28.22 -10.69
C SER A 209 -31.96 -26.81 -10.16
N VAL A 210 -30.92 -26.00 -10.00
CA VAL A 210 -30.99 -24.60 -9.54
C VAL A 210 -31.42 -23.71 -10.71
N PHE A 211 -30.81 -23.88 -11.89
CA PHE A 211 -31.20 -23.13 -13.08
C PHE A 211 -32.66 -23.40 -13.48
N GLU A 212 -33.13 -24.65 -13.42
CA GLU A 212 -34.54 -24.97 -13.64
C GLU A 212 -35.47 -24.28 -12.63
N GLN A 213 -35.04 -24.08 -11.38
CA GLN A 213 -35.81 -23.30 -10.41
C GLN A 213 -35.92 -21.84 -10.81
N TYR A 214 -34.85 -21.23 -11.34
CA TYR A 214 -34.91 -19.86 -11.88
C TYR A 214 -35.95 -19.76 -13.00
N LEU A 215 -35.93 -20.68 -13.96
CA LEU A 215 -36.87 -20.65 -15.08
C LEU A 215 -38.31 -20.91 -14.65
N ARG A 216 -38.55 -21.87 -13.75
CA ARG A 216 -39.87 -22.11 -13.15
C ARG A 216 -40.38 -20.87 -12.43
N PHE A 217 -39.55 -20.24 -11.60
CA PHE A 217 -39.94 -19.04 -10.88
C PHE A 217 -40.30 -17.89 -11.82
N LEU A 218 -39.48 -17.63 -12.84
CA LEU A 218 -39.76 -16.62 -13.86
C LEU A 218 -41.09 -16.90 -14.58
N ALA A 219 -41.36 -18.16 -14.93
CA ALA A 219 -42.58 -18.55 -15.64
C ALA A 219 -43.83 -18.46 -14.77
N ASP A 220 -43.78 -19.04 -13.56
CA ASP A 220 -44.90 -19.10 -12.62
C ASP A 220 -45.34 -17.70 -12.15
N HIS A 221 -44.39 -16.74 -12.13
CA HIS A 221 -44.66 -15.35 -11.76
C HIS A 221 -44.79 -14.42 -12.98
N HIS A 222 -44.86 -14.97 -14.18
CA HIS A 222 -45.09 -14.25 -15.43
C HIS A 222 -44.08 -13.11 -15.70
N TYR A 223 -42.79 -13.36 -15.48
CA TYR A 223 -41.73 -12.43 -15.87
C TYR A 223 -41.58 -12.38 -17.39
N ARG A 224 -41.28 -11.18 -17.90
CA ARG A 224 -40.87 -10.98 -19.29
C ARG A 224 -39.34 -11.09 -19.35
N VAL A 225 -38.84 -12.14 -20.00
CA VAL A 225 -37.41 -12.42 -20.11
C VAL A 225 -36.94 -12.17 -21.55
N ILE A 226 -36.02 -11.23 -21.73
CA ILE A 226 -35.56 -10.75 -23.05
C ILE A 226 -34.03 -10.80 -23.17
N PRO A 227 -33.47 -10.84 -24.40
CA PRO A 227 -32.05 -10.60 -24.60
C PRO A 227 -31.69 -9.12 -24.36
N LEU A 228 -30.42 -8.84 -24.07
CA LEU A 228 -29.91 -7.51 -23.77
C LEU A 228 -30.14 -6.53 -24.93
N GLN A 229 -29.95 -6.94 -26.19
CA GLN A 229 -30.22 -6.05 -27.35
C GLN A 229 -31.67 -5.56 -27.42
N SER A 230 -32.64 -6.33 -26.93
CA SER A 230 -34.06 -5.97 -26.95
C SER A 230 -34.40 -4.82 -26.00
N LEU A 231 -33.46 -4.43 -25.12
CA LEU A 231 -33.57 -3.19 -24.36
C LEU A 231 -33.69 -1.95 -25.25
N ASN A 232 -33.22 -2.00 -26.50
CA ASN A 232 -33.35 -0.90 -27.47
C ASN A 232 -34.81 -0.60 -27.87
N GLU A 233 -35.76 -1.51 -27.56
CA GLU A 233 -37.19 -1.23 -27.69
C GLU A 233 -37.71 -0.27 -26.60
N TYR A 234 -37.01 -0.19 -25.47
CA TYR A 234 -37.39 0.56 -24.28
C TYR A 234 -36.52 1.80 -24.07
N ILE A 235 -35.25 1.70 -24.44
CA ILE A 235 -34.21 2.65 -24.11
C ILE A 235 -33.58 3.10 -25.42
N ASP A 236 -33.37 4.40 -25.57
CA ASP A 236 -32.52 4.93 -26.63
C ASP A 236 -31.06 4.96 -26.13
N PRO A 237 -30.19 4.03 -26.57
CA PRO A 237 -28.83 3.95 -26.09
C PRO A 237 -27.99 5.16 -26.51
N GLN A 238 -28.34 5.85 -27.59
CA GLN A 238 -27.65 7.08 -27.96
C GLN A 238 -28.04 8.21 -27.02
N ALA A 239 -29.34 8.44 -26.82
CA ALA A 239 -29.81 9.47 -25.90
C ALA A 239 -29.30 9.23 -24.47
N ALA A 240 -29.26 7.97 -24.02
CA ALA A 240 -28.70 7.57 -22.73
C ALA A 240 -27.19 7.89 -22.62
N ARG A 241 -26.37 7.56 -23.63
CA ARG A 241 -24.93 7.90 -23.65
C ARG A 241 -24.68 9.41 -23.62
N GLU A 242 -25.52 10.19 -24.30
CA GLU A 242 -25.38 11.64 -24.38
C GLU A 242 -25.83 12.37 -23.09
N GLN A 243 -26.74 11.78 -22.31
CA GLN A 243 -27.34 12.43 -21.13
C GLN A 243 -26.89 11.87 -19.78
N ILE A 244 -26.49 10.60 -19.72
CA ILE A 244 -26.05 9.97 -18.48
C ILE A 244 -24.53 10.00 -18.43
N THR A 245 -23.98 10.72 -17.46
CA THR A 245 -22.55 10.63 -17.17
C THR A 245 -22.23 9.21 -16.66
N PRO A 246 -21.25 8.49 -17.26
CA PRO A 246 -20.82 7.19 -16.77
C PRO A 246 -20.54 7.21 -15.27
N ARG A 247 -21.37 6.48 -14.51
CA ARG A 247 -21.14 6.21 -13.08
C ARG A 247 -20.51 4.85 -12.99
N TRP A 248 -19.20 4.85 -12.81
CA TRP A 248 -18.44 3.64 -12.56
C TRP A 248 -18.88 3.08 -11.20
N THR A 249 -19.79 2.10 -11.22
CA THR A 249 -19.90 1.16 -10.11
C THR A 249 -18.55 0.48 -10.01
N VAL A 250 -17.91 0.67 -8.86
CA VAL A 250 -16.51 0.35 -8.52
C VAL A 250 -15.94 -0.76 -9.41
N GLY A 251 -15.24 -0.27 -10.43
CA GLY A 251 -14.65 -0.91 -11.59
C GLY A 251 -14.19 0.28 -12.44
N SER A 252 -13.01 0.80 -12.11
CA SER A 252 -12.15 1.74 -12.88
C SER A 252 -12.71 2.48 -14.11
N GLN A 253 -12.74 3.81 -14.27
CA GLN A 253 -12.27 4.99 -13.55
C GLN A 253 -12.90 6.29 -14.11
N GLY A 254 -13.69 6.99 -13.32
CA GLY A 254 -13.46 8.42 -13.11
C GLY A 254 -12.90 8.49 -11.69
N ASN A 255 -11.87 9.31 -11.43
CA ASN A 255 -11.25 9.37 -10.10
C ASN A 255 -12.32 9.35 -9.01
N PRO A 256 -12.38 8.31 -8.16
CA PRO A 256 -13.22 8.33 -6.98
C PRO A 256 -12.96 9.63 -6.23
N ILE A 257 -13.93 10.54 -6.18
CA ILE A 257 -13.89 11.57 -5.16
C ILE A 257 -14.30 10.84 -3.88
N LEU A 258 -13.36 10.70 -2.97
CA LEU A 258 -13.63 10.17 -1.64
C LEU A 258 -14.75 10.99 -0.99
N LYS A 259 -15.69 10.33 -0.32
CA LYS A 259 -16.77 11.08 0.34
C LYS A 259 -16.23 11.67 1.63
N THR A 260 -16.52 12.94 1.88
CA THR A 260 -16.36 13.51 3.21
C THR A 260 -17.64 13.37 4.01
N LYS A 261 -17.53 13.09 5.32
CA LYS A 261 -18.65 13.30 6.24
C LYS A 261 -19.01 14.79 6.26
N ALA A 262 -20.27 15.12 6.55
CA ALA A 262 -20.73 16.51 6.60
C ALA A 262 -19.94 17.35 7.62
N ILE A 263 -19.64 16.78 8.80
CA ILE A 263 -18.69 17.26 9.82
C ILE A 263 -18.11 16.01 10.49
N VAL A 264 -16.81 16.01 10.80
CA VAL A 264 -16.17 14.99 11.63
C VAL A 264 -15.99 15.55 13.04
N ASP A 265 -16.74 15.04 14.01
CA ASP A 265 -16.57 15.42 15.42
C ASP A 265 -15.45 14.59 16.06
N ILE A 266 -14.40 15.27 16.55
CA ILE A 266 -13.30 14.66 17.30
C ILE A 266 -13.29 15.25 18.71
N ASN A 267 -13.34 14.38 19.72
CA ASN A 267 -13.34 14.76 21.13
C ASN A 267 -12.02 14.32 21.78
N ILE A 268 -11.36 15.23 22.48
CA ILE A 268 -10.09 14.98 23.18
C ILE A 268 -10.24 15.43 24.62
N ASP A 269 -10.10 14.49 25.54
CA ASP A 269 -10.05 14.77 26.98
C ASP A 269 -8.62 14.65 27.49
N PHE A 270 -7.97 15.80 27.67
CA PHE A 270 -6.59 15.85 28.16
C PHE A 270 -6.43 15.38 29.62
N SER A 271 -7.53 15.15 30.35
CA SER A 271 -7.45 14.55 31.69
C SER A 271 -7.34 13.01 31.65
N THR A 272 -7.71 12.38 30.54
CA THR A 272 -7.71 10.92 30.37
C THR A 272 -6.43 10.45 29.68
N LYS A 273 -5.38 10.21 30.48
CA LYS A 273 -4.07 9.73 30.02
C LYS A 273 -4.11 8.22 29.73
N ILE A 274 -3.67 7.82 28.54
CA ILE A 274 -3.65 6.41 28.11
C ILE A 274 -2.24 5.79 28.14
N GLY A 275 -1.19 6.61 28.22
CA GLY A 275 0.19 6.14 28.37
C GLY A 275 1.22 7.19 27.97
N PRO A 276 2.52 6.95 28.20
CA PRO A 276 3.56 7.88 27.77
C PRO A 276 3.61 8.02 26.25
N MET A 277 3.96 9.21 25.76
CA MET A 277 4.30 9.44 24.36
C MET A 277 5.73 8.94 24.11
N LYS A 278 5.87 7.69 23.66
CA LYS A 278 7.17 7.13 23.30
C LYS A 278 7.63 7.69 21.94
N PRO A 279 8.89 8.13 21.79
CA PRO A 279 9.43 8.69 20.54
C PRO A 279 9.80 7.59 19.54
N ILE A 280 8.85 6.71 19.21
CA ILE A 280 9.07 5.60 18.26
C ILE A 280 9.39 6.09 16.83
N TYR A 281 9.23 7.39 16.57
CA TYR A 281 9.51 8.07 15.31
C TYR A 281 10.95 8.53 15.14
N ALA A 282 11.77 8.53 16.21
CA ALA A 282 13.14 9.04 16.18
C ALA A 282 14.15 8.00 15.63
N TRP A 283 13.77 7.28 14.56
CA TRP A 283 14.50 6.12 14.04
C TRP A 283 14.50 6.12 12.51
N PHE A 284 15.68 6.11 11.89
CA PHE A 284 15.83 6.16 10.43
C PHE A 284 16.87 5.16 9.95
N GLY A 285 16.81 4.77 8.67
CA GLY A 285 17.82 3.91 8.09
C GLY A 285 17.86 3.89 6.58
N HIS A 286 18.94 3.30 6.04
CA HIS A 286 19.22 3.23 4.61
C HIS A 286 20.26 2.15 4.27
N ASP A 287 20.26 1.67 3.02
CA ASP A 287 21.16 0.61 2.58
C ASP A 287 22.58 1.11 2.31
N GLU A 288 22.71 2.40 1.97
CA GLU A 288 23.90 3.00 1.36
C GLU A 288 24.69 3.88 2.36
N PRO A 289 25.61 3.32 3.16
CA PRO A 289 26.32 4.04 4.23
C PRO A 289 27.15 5.22 3.74
N ASN A 290 27.62 5.19 2.50
CA ASN A 290 28.54 6.19 2.00
C ASN A 290 27.87 7.54 1.72
N TYR A 291 26.52 7.61 1.60
CA TYR A 291 25.79 8.88 1.53
C TYR A 291 25.79 9.63 2.88
N THR A 292 25.90 8.93 4.01
CA THR A 292 25.87 9.50 5.37
C THR A 292 26.80 10.70 5.55
N TYR A 293 28.04 10.60 5.06
CA TYR A 293 29.05 11.62 5.22
C TYR A 293 29.19 12.52 3.99
N MET A 294 28.25 12.47 3.03
CA MET A 294 28.24 13.40 1.91
C MET A 294 27.62 14.75 2.32
N LYS A 295 27.45 15.67 1.37
CA LYS A 295 27.00 17.03 1.65
C LYS A 295 25.55 17.01 2.12
N ASP A 296 24.69 16.33 1.36
CA ASP A 296 23.26 16.30 1.61
C ASP A 296 22.89 15.32 2.75
N GLY A 297 23.61 14.21 2.88
CA GLY A 297 23.48 13.31 4.03
C GLY A 297 23.77 14.00 5.36
N ARG A 298 24.85 14.79 5.45
CA ARG A 298 25.15 15.61 6.64
C ARG A 298 24.10 16.68 6.90
N LYS A 299 23.50 17.26 5.86
CA LYS A 299 22.40 18.21 6.00
C LYS A 299 21.19 17.52 6.62
N LEU A 300 20.72 16.43 6.02
CA LEU A 300 19.57 15.66 6.48
C LEU A 300 19.76 15.18 7.93
N LEU A 301 20.93 14.63 8.29
CA LEU A 301 21.21 14.22 9.67
C LEU A 301 21.10 15.38 10.67
N SER A 302 21.47 16.59 10.28
CA SER A 302 21.35 17.78 11.14
C SER A 302 19.88 18.15 11.34
N GLU A 303 19.06 17.99 10.31
CA GLU A 303 17.62 18.24 10.37
C GLU A 303 16.88 17.18 11.20
N LEU A 304 17.27 15.90 11.06
CA LEU A 304 16.75 14.81 11.89
C LEU A 304 17.09 15.03 13.37
N ALA A 305 18.33 15.44 13.67
CA ALA A 305 18.74 15.78 15.03
C ALA A 305 17.91 16.93 15.61
N ALA A 306 17.66 17.98 14.82
CA ALA A 306 16.87 19.13 15.24
C ALA A 306 15.36 18.82 15.36
N ALA A 307 14.86 17.85 14.60
CA ALA A 307 13.45 17.47 14.59
C ALA A 307 13.03 16.65 15.83
N SER A 308 13.96 16.19 16.67
CA SER A 308 13.66 15.28 17.77
C SER A 308 14.18 15.81 19.12
N PRO A 309 13.39 15.74 20.20
CA PRO A 309 13.84 16.13 21.54
C PRO A 309 14.71 15.05 22.21
N VAL A 310 14.81 13.87 21.60
CA VAL A 310 15.66 12.75 22.02
C VAL A 310 16.66 12.39 20.93
N PRO A 311 17.79 11.75 21.26
CA PRO A 311 18.73 11.26 20.25
C PRO A 311 18.02 10.40 19.20
N VAL A 312 18.24 10.72 17.92
CA VAL A 312 17.75 9.92 16.80
C VAL A 312 18.69 8.74 16.57
N TYR A 313 18.11 7.56 16.34
CA TYR A 313 18.86 6.36 15.97
C TYR A 313 18.93 6.19 14.44
N ILE A 314 20.12 5.90 13.92
CA ILE A 314 20.37 5.64 12.50
C ILE A 314 20.83 4.19 12.30
N ARG A 315 20.08 3.42 11.50
CA ARG A 315 20.37 2.04 11.10
C ARG A 315 20.90 2.02 9.66
N THR A 316 22.03 1.37 9.41
CA THR A 316 22.64 1.43 8.07
C THR A 316 23.24 0.09 7.67
N HIS A 317 22.94 -0.39 6.45
CA HIS A 317 23.54 -1.62 5.92
C HIS A 317 25.00 -1.41 5.48
N ASN A 318 25.63 -2.50 5.01
CA ASN A 318 26.91 -2.48 4.30
C ASN A 318 28.11 -1.92 5.08
N LEU A 319 28.02 -1.86 6.41
CA LEU A 319 29.09 -1.34 7.26
C LEU A 319 30.36 -2.21 7.25
N LEU A 320 30.28 -3.48 6.84
CA LEU A 320 31.42 -4.40 6.73
C LEU A 320 31.69 -4.91 5.31
N THR A 321 30.96 -4.42 4.31
CA THR A 321 31.17 -4.82 2.91
C THR A 321 32.52 -4.29 2.38
N SER A 322 33.32 -5.15 1.73
CA SER A 322 34.56 -4.77 1.05
C SER A 322 34.31 -3.88 -0.17
N GLY A 323 35.21 -2.94 -0.46
CA GLY A 323 35.05 -2.05 -1.62
C GLY A 323 35.88 -0.77 -1.55
N ASP A 324 35.42 0.27 -2.24
CA ASP A 324 36.12 1.53 -2.47
C ASP A 324 35.48 2.75 -1.77
N GLY A 325 34.38 2.54 -1.05
CA GLY A 325 33.63 3.62 -0.41
C GLY A 325 32.83 4.50 -1.37
N LEU A 326 32.68 4.11 -2.64
CA LEU A 326 31.83 4.84 -3.58
C LEU A 326 30.35 4.47 -3.35
N PRO A 327 29.47 5.45 -3.07
CA PRO A 327 28.04 5.20 -2.91
C PRO A 327 27.42 4.74 -4.24
N ALA A 328 26.46 3.82 -4.15
CA ALA A 328 25.61 3.44 -5.27
C ALA A 328 24.28 2.91 -4.73
N LEU A 329 23.23 2.93 -5.56
CA LEU A 329 21.92 2.41 -5.15
C LEU A 329 22.00 0.93 -4.74
N LYS A 330 21.45 0.61 -3.57
CA LYS A 330 21.53 -0.71 -2.92
C LYS A 330 22.95 -1.18 -2.65
N TRP A 331 23.93 -0.29 -2.58
CA TRP A 331 25.33 -0.63 -2.33
C TRP A 331 26.05 0.40 -1.47
N GLY A 332 26.96 -0.09 -0.64
CA GLY A 332 27.99 0.70 -0.01
C GLY A 332 29.13 -0.19 0.42
N SER A 333 30.22 0.41 0.87
CA SER A 333 31.36 -0.32 1.41
C SER A 333 32.20 0.56 2.31
N THR A 334 32.84 -0.08 3.28
CA THR A 334 33.78 0.58 4.19
C THR A 334 35.17 -0.04 4.08
N ASN A 335 35.27 -1.23 3.49
CA ASN A 335 36.50 -2.00 3.39
C ASN A 335 37.18 -2.28 4.74
N ALA A 336 36.36 -2.42 5.80
CA ALA A 336 36.85 -2.53 7.17
C ALA A 336 37.70 -3.78 7.45
N TYR A 337 37.61 -4.81 6.60
CA TYR A 337 38.35 -6.05 6.73
C TYR A 337 38.95 -6.51 5.41
N THR A 338 40.24 -6.81 5.44
CA THR A 338 40.97 -7.54 4.40
C THR A 338 41.90 -8.58 5.05
N GLU A 339 42.59 -9.39 4.25
CA GLU A 339 43.62 -10.30 4.74
C GLU A 339 44.94 -10.07 4.01
N ASP A 340 46.06 -10.14 4.75
CA ASP A 340 47.39 -10.14 4.14
C ASP A 340 47.67 -11.44 3.36
N SER A 341 48.83 -11.53 2.71
CA SER A 341 49.21 -12.73 1.93
C SER A 341 49.38 -14.01 2.75
N ARG A 342 49.40 -13.91 4.08
CA ARG A 342 49.45 -15.05 5.02
C ARG A 342 48.07 -15.36 5.61
N GLY A 343 47.03 -14.64 5.22
CA GLY A 343 45.68 -14.78 5.74
C GLY A 343 45.47 -14.13 7.11
N ASN A 344 46.35 -13.22 7.55
CA ASN A 344 46.12 -12.47 8.79
C ASN A 344 45.13 -11.32 8.55
N PRO A 345 44.19 -11.08 9.46
CA PRO A 345 43.30 -9.92 9.40
C PRO A 345 44.05 -8.58 9.30
N VAL A 346 43.55 -7.69 8.45
CA VAL A 346 43.95 -6.29 8.35
C VAL A 346 42.69 -5.44 8.45
N TYR A 347 42.65 -4.53 9.42
CA TYR A 347 41.51 -3.66 9.71
C TYR A 347 41.77 -2.23 9.26
N ASP A 348 40.77 -1.60 8.63
CA ASP A 348 40.79 -0.18 8.26
C ASP A 348 39.47 0.49 8.63
N TRP A 349 39.48 1.31 9.68
CA TRP A 349 38.27 1.92 10.22
C TRP A 349 37.94 3.28 9.61
N GLN A 350 38.73 3.80 8.64
CA GLN A 350 38.62 5.18 8.19
C GLN A 350 37.21 5.55 7.64
N LEU A 351 36.62 4.67 6.85
CA LEU A 351 35.29 4.92 6.27
C LEU A 351 34.17 4.73 7.30
N ILE A 352 34.29 3.72 8.17
CA ILE A 352 33.38 3.55 9.31
C ILE A 352 33.39 4.80 10.20
N ASP A 353 34.58 5.29 10.53
CA ASP A 353 34.77 6.51 11.32
C ASP A 353 34.09 7.71 10.66
N SER A 354 34.19 7.85 9.33
CA SER A 354 33.55 8.95 8.60
C SER A 354 32.01 8.91 8.74
N ILE A 355 31.43 7.72 8.73
CA ILE A 355 29.99 7.49 8.90
C ILE A 355 29.59 7.80 10.35
N PHE A 356 30.29 7.22 11.33
CA PHE A 356 29.93 7.36 12.74
C PHE A 356 30.23 8.78 13.26
N ASP A 357 31.31 9.42 12.83
CA ASP A 357 31.61 10.82 13.15
C ASP A 357 30.47 11.74 12.67
N ALA A 358 29.84 11.44 11.52
CA ALA A 358 28.69 12.20 11.04
C ALA A 358 27.46 12.06 11.96
N TYR A 359 27.24 10.90 12.58
CA TYR A 359 26.18 10.68 13.56
C TYR A 359 26.50 11.34 14.90
N ILE A 360 27.64 10.99 15.48
CA ILE A 360 27.99 11.37 16.86
C ILE A 360 28.19 12.89 16.97
N SER A 361 28.77 13.55 15.96
CA SER A 361 28.95 15.01 15.99
C SER A 361 27.63 15.79 16.00
N ARG A 362 26.50 15.12 15.73
CA ARG A 362 25.14 15.69 15.72
C ARG A 362 24.28 15.20 16.89
N GLY A 363 24.86 14.43 17.82
CA GLY A 363 24.14 13.83 18.95
C GLY A 363 23.22 12.67 18.55
N LEU A 364 23.41 12.11 17.35
CA LEU A 364 22.69 10.92 16.88
C LEU A 364 23.37 9.65 17.38
N LYS A 365 22.65 8.54 17.36
CA LYS A 365 23.12 7.24 17.83
C LYS A 365 23.03 6.20 16.72
N PRO A 366 24.02 5.31 16.56
CA PRO A 366 23.88 4.21 15.63
C PRO A 366 23.05 3.07 16.24
N LEU A 367 22.17 2.50 15.40
CA LEU A 367 21.75 1.11 15.47
C LEU A 367 22.67 0.36 14.49
N VAL A 368 23.76 -0.20 15.04
CA VAL A 368 24.88 -0.75 14.28
C VAL A 368 24.51 -2.11 13.72
N GLU A 369 24.27 -2.17 12.41
CA GLU A 369 24.15 -3.43 11.70
C GLU A 369 25.53 -4.02 11.42
N ILE A 370 25.82 -5.16 12.05
CA ILE A 370 27.04 -5.92 11.81
C ILE A 370 26.82 -6.75 10.53
N GLY A 371 27.17 -6.17 9.40
CA GLY A 371 27.05 -6.78 8.08
C GLY A 371 27.42 -5.83 6.93
N PHE A 372 27.51 -6.29 5.69
CA PHE A 372 27.46 -7.70 5.31
C PHE A 372 28.85 -8.33 5.29
N MET A 373 28.98 -9.56 4.80
CA MET A 373 30.22 -10.34 4.92
C MET A 373 31.35 -9.72 4.09
N PRO A 374 32.52 -9.39 4.68
CA PRO A 374 33.69 -8.96 3.92
C PRO A 374 34.11 -10.00 2.87
N GLU A 375 34.60 -9.56 1.71
CA GLU A 375 34.97 -10.43 0.59
C GLU A 375 35.99 -11.50 1.00
N ALA A 376 37.03 -11.09 1.72
CA ALA A 376 38.07 -12.00 2.16
C ALA A 376 37.56 -13.07 3.14
N LEU A 377 36.44 -12.84 3.84
CA LEU A 377 35.89 -13.75 4.85
C LEU A 377 34.69 -14.57 4.36
N SER A 378 34.07 -14.17 3.25
CA SER A 378 32.95 -14.90 2.65
C SER A 378 33.33 -16.32 2.25
N SER A 379 32.41 -17.26 2.48
CA SER A 379 32.52 -18.65 1.99
C SER A 379 32.35 -18.75 0.47
N HIS A 380 31.70 -17.77 -0.17
CA HIS A 380 31.46 -17.74 -1.61
C HIS A 380 31.67 -16.30 -2.13
N PRO A 381 32.91 -15.81 -2.18
CA PRO A 381 33.20 -14.39 -2.38
C PRO A 381 32.84 -13.86 -3.77
N LEU A 382 32.83 -14.69 -4.81
CA LEU A 382 32.69 -14.23 -6.20
C LEU A 382 31.36 -14.67 -6.84
N PRO A 383 30.70 -13.79 -7.62
CA PRO A 383 30.97 -12.35 -7.76
C PRO A 383 30.73 -11.60 -6.45
N TYR A 384 31.47 -10.52 -6.16
CA TYR A 384 31.35 -9.78 -4.90
C TYR A 384 30.50 -8.51 -5.03
N ARG A 385 31.01 -7.45 -5.66
CA ARG A 385 30.24 -6.23 -5.94
C ARG A 385 29.24 -6.45 -7.08
N HIS A 386 28.01 -5.97 -6.89
CA HIS A 386 27.01 -5.94 -7.94
C HIS A 386 26.89 -4.55 -8.58
N GLU A 387 26.28 -4.48 -9.77
CA GLU A 387 26.01 -3.24 -10.52
C GLU A 387 24.50 -2.99 -10.68
N TRP A 388 23.71 -3.35 -9.65
CA TRP A 388 22.26 -3.19 -9.65
C TRP A 388 21.85 -1.72 -9.85
N LYS A 389 20.80 -1.51 -10.64
CA LYS A 389 20.10 -0.23 -10.82
C LYS A 389 18.59 -0.50 -10.94
N PRO A 390 17.74 0.53 -10.76
CA PRO A 390 16.29 0.38 -10.94
C PRO A 390 15.94 -0.30 -12.27
N GLY A 391 15.05 -1.29 -12.21
CA GLY A 391 14.65 -2.13 -13.35
C GLY A 391 15.46 -3.42 -13.53
N ASN A 392 16.59 -3.60 -12.85
CA ASN A 392 17.20 -4.92 -12.72
C ASN A 392 16.37 -5.84 -11.82
N GLN A 393 16.50 -7.16 -12.01
CA GLN A 393 15.93 -8.12 -11.08
C GLN A 393 16.52 -7.90 -9.68
N TYR A 394 15.67 -7.76 -8.67
CA TYR A 394 16.10 -7.46 -7.30
C TYR A 394 17.06 -8.52 -6.76
N ALA A 395 16.85 -9.80 -7.10
CA ALA A 395 17.71 -10.91 -6.69
C ALA A 395 19.18 -10.77 -7.11
N ASN A 396 19.49 -9.91 -8.09
CA ASN A 396 20.86 -9.67 -8.54
C ASN A 396 21.73 -8.92 -7.51
N ILE A 397 21.14 -8.38 -6.44
CA ILE A 397 21.93 -7.79 -5.35
C ILE A 397 22.63 -8.88 -4.52
N PHE A 398 22.08 -10.09 -4.44
CA PHE A 398 22.60 -11.16 -3.58
C PHE A 398 23.83 -11.82 -4.20
N THR A 399 24.99 -11.28 -3.84
CA THR A 399 26.31 -11.72 -4.32
C THR A 399 27.15 -12.21 -3.15
N GLY A 400 28.48 -12.25 -3.28
CA GLY A 400 29.36 -12.90 -2.31
C GLY A 400 29.32 -12.32 -0.90
N TRP A 401 28.81 -11.11 -0.71
CA TRP A 401 28.59 -10.52 0.63
C TRP A 401 27.45 -11.19 1.41
N ALA A 402 26.54 -11.91 0.75
CA ALA A 402 25.33 -12.48 1.36
C ALA A 402 25.57 -13.85 2.04
N TYR A 403 26.79 -14.37 2.01
CA TYR A 403 27.11 -15.74 2.45
C TYR A 403 27.71 -15.79 3.86
N PRO A 404 27.60 -16.96 4.55
CA PRO A 404 28.26 -17.17 5.83
C PRO A 404 29.78 -17.00 5.76
N PRO A 405 30.44 -16.71 6.90
CA PRO A 405 31.89 -16.64 6.94
C PRO A 405 32.49 -18.03 6.75
N LYS A 406 33.62 -18.12 6.05
CA LYS A 406 34.42 -19.35 5.98
C LYS A 406 35.13 -19.68 7.31
N ASP A 407 35.24 -18.70 8.20
CA ASP A 407 35.85 -18.81 9.53
C ASP A 407 35.09 -17.94 10.54
N TYR A 408 34.34 -18.59 11.44
CA TYR A 408 33.56 -17.92 12.49
C TYR A 408 34.43 -17.28 13.57
N GLY A 409 35.65 -17.78 13.79
CA GLY A 409 36.60 -17.20 14.74
C GLY A 409 37.15 -15.88 14.25
N LYS A 410 37.52 -15.80 12.96
CA LYS A 410 37.92 -14.53 12.33
C LYS A 410 36.78 -13.52 12.27
N TRP A 411 35.55 -13.97 12.02
CA TRP A 411 34.36 -13.11 12.12
C TRP A 411 34.21 -12.52 13.52
N ALA A 412 34.24 -13.36 14.56
CA ALA A 412 34.13 -12.90 15.94
C ALA A 412 35.27 -11.95 16.33
N GLU A 413 36.49 -12.17 15.83
CA GLU A 413 37.61 -11.27 16.08
C GLU A 413 37.44 -9.92 15.37
N LEU A 414 36.94 -9.90 14.13
CA LEU A 414 36.58 -8.65 13.44
C LEU A 414 35.57 -7.83 14.25
N VAL A 415 34.47 -8.46 14.69
CA VAL A 415 33.45 -7.78 15.49
C VAL A 415 34.02 -7.28 16.81
N HIS A 416 34.83 -8.09 17.49
CA HIS A 416 35.48 -7.70 18.74
C HIS A 416 36.37 -6.47 18.57
N GLN A 417 37.27 -6.49 17.57
CA GLN A 417 38.18 -5.37 17.28
C GLN A 417 37.43 -4.10 16.88
N TRP A 418 36.31 -4.24 16.15
CA TRP A 418 35.49 -3.10 15.78
C TRP A 418 34.86 -2.42 17.01
N VAL A 419 34.27 -3.20 17.93
CA VAL A 419 33.67 -2.66 19.15
C VAL A 419 34.72 -1.99 20.04
N ILE A 420 35.91 -2.59 20.19
CA ILE A 420 37.03 -1.99 20.92
C ILE A 420 37.45 -0.66 20.29
N HIS A 421 37.62 -0.62 18.95
CA HIS A 421 37.95 0.62 18.24
C HIS A 421 36.90 1.71 18.49
N CYS A 422 35.61 1.38 18.43
CA CYS A 422 34.55 2.32 18.74
C CYS A 422 34.63 2.85 20.19
N VAL A 423 34.90 1.97 21.17
CA VAL A 423 35.09 2.37 22.57
C VAL A 423 36.30 3.29 22.73
N ASP A 424 37.42 2.97 22.08
CA ASP A 424 38.65 3.77 22.14
C ASP A 424 38.46 5.16 21.51
N LYS A 425 37.72 5.25 20.40
CA LYS A 425 37.51 6.51 19.66
C LYS A 425 36.41 7.38 20.27
N TYR A 426 35.26 6.81 20.62
CA TYR A 426 34.07 7.55 21.05
C TYR A 426 33.86 7.55 22.58
N GLY A 427 34.56 6.67 23.29
CA GLY A 427 34.45 6.50 24.73
C GLY A 427 33.37 5.50 25.12
N GLN A 428 33.66 4.71 26.18
CA GLN A 428 32.78 3.65 26.67
C GLN A 428 31.34 4.14 26.94
N THR A 429 31.19 5.25 27.67
CA THR A 429 29.87 5.81 28.03
C THR A 429 29.01 6.10 26.80
N GLU A 430 29.62 6.54 25.70
CA GLU A 430 28.91 6.80 24.45
C GLU A 430 28.48 5.48 23.80
N VAL A 431 29.41 4.54 23.64
CA VAL A 431 29.18 3.26 22.94
C VAL A 431 28.20 2.34 23.69
N GLU A 432 28.12 2.43 25.02
CA GLU A 432 27.10 1.72 25.82
C GLU A 432 25.66 2.17 25.50
N THR A 433 25.48 3.36 24.90
CA THR A 433 24.16 3.85 24.48
C THR A 433 23.73 3.37 23.09
N TRP A 434 24.66 2.75 22.35
CA TRP A 434 24.41 2.25 21.00
C TRP A 434 23.68 0.91 21.06
N LEU A 435 23.04 0.57 19.94
CA LEU A 435 22.41 -0.73 19.75
C LEU A 435 23.18 -1.48 18.67
N TRP A 436 23.38 -2.78 18.86
CA TRP A 436 24.08 -3.65 17.94
C TRP A 436 23.12 -4.71 17.42
N GLU A 437 23.17 -5.02 16.14
CA GLU A 437 22.38 -6.08 15.53
C GLU A 437 23.24 -6.91 14.58
N LEU A 438 22.84 -8.16 14.34
CA LEU A 438 23.45 -8.99 13.32
C LEU A 438 22.56 -9.06 12.08
N TRP A 439 23.12 -8.60 10.96
CA TRP A 439 22.60 -8.82 9.61
C TRP A 439 21.24 -8.17 9.31
N ASN A 440 20.77 -8.39 8.08
CA ASN A 440 19.49 -7.92 7.59
C ASN A 440 18.69 -9.05 6.92
N GLU A 441 17.41 -9.18 7.24
CA GLU A 441 16.45 -10.11 6.60
C GLU A 441 17.01 -11.53 6.32
N PRO A 442 17.59 -12.21 7.33
CA PRO A 442 18.29 -13.50 7.15
C PRO A 442 17.36 -14.66 6.73
N ASN A 443 16.05 -14.43 6.69
CA ASN A 443 15.06 -15.41 6.24
C ASN A 443 14.82 -15.40 4.72
N ILE A 444 15.43 -14.46 3.99
CA ILE A 444 15.41 -14.36 2.52
C ILE A 444 16.82 -14.20 1.94
N GLY A 445 16.94 -13.86 0.65
CA GLY A 445 18.21 -13.88 -0.10
C GLY A 445 19.33 -12.95 0.41
N TYR A 446 19.07 -12.05 1.36
CA TYR A 446 20.12 -11.33 2.07
C TYR A 446 21.06 -12.27 2.84
N TRP A 447 20.61 -13.49 3.17
CA TRP A 447 21.42 -14.54 3.76
C TRP A 447 21.32 -15.83 2.92
N GLN A 448 22.47 -16.34 2.49
CA GLN A 448 22.58 -17.53 1.66
C GLN A 448 22.93 -18.80 2.46
N GLY A 449 23.07 -18.68 3.79
CA GLY A 449 23.23 -19.80 4.69
C GLY A 449 21.90 -20.38 5.17
N THR A 450 21.98 -21.38 6.02
CA THR A 450 20.83 -21.94 6.75
C THR A 450 20.44 -21.08 7.95
N ALA A 451 19.23 -21.29 8.49
CA ALA A 451 18.81 -20.64 9.74
C ALA A 451 19.72 -21.03 10.93
N GLU A 452 20.20 -22.28 10.96
CA GLU A 452 21.15 -22.77 11.96
C GLU A 452 22.50 -22.03 11.86
N GLU A 453 23.01 -21.84 10.64
CA GLU A 453 24.23 -21.05 10.43
C GLU A 453 24.06 -19.58 10.82
N TYR A 454 22.86 -19.01 10.63
CA TYR A 454 22.56 -17.66 11.13
C TYR A 454 22.56 -17.60 12.65
N GLN A 455 21.90 -18.55 13.33
CA GLN A 455 21.91 -18.65 14.80
C GLN A 455 23.33 -18.83 15.35
N LYS A 456 24.14 -19.66 14.68
CA LYS A 456 25.56 -19.77 14.98
C LYS A 456 26.31 -18.45 14.79
N LEU A 457 26.09 -17.75 13.68
CA LEU A 457 26.71 -16.44 13.45
C LEU A 457 26.29 -15.43 14.52
N TYR A 458 25.03 -15.47 14.95
CA TYR A 458 24.51 -14.64 16.04
C TYR A 458 25.25 -14.88 17.34
N ASP A 459 25.45 -16.14 17.75
CA ASP A 459 26.16 -16.45 18.99
C ASP A 459 27.61 -15.97 18.98
N TYR A 460 28.33 -16.15 17.86
CA TYR A 460 29.69 -15.63 17.69
C TYR A 460 29.74 -14.10 17.71
N THR A 461 28.73 -13.44 17.15
CA THR A 461 28.62 -11.97 17.12
C THR A 461 28.31 -11.42 18.51
N ALA A 462 27.32 -11.99 19.20
CA ALA A 462 26.92 -11.60 20.54
C ALA A 462 28.04 -11.81 21.56
N ASP A 463 28.75 -12.95 21.49
CA ASP A 463 29.94 -13.18 22.31
C ASP A 463 31.02 -12.13 22.04
N ALA A 464 31.35 -11.86 20.78
CA ALA A 464 32.37 -10.86 20.42
C ALA A 464 32.05 -9.45 20.95
N VAL A 465 30.79 -9.00 20.76
CA VAL A 465 30.30 -7.71 21.26
C VAL A 465 30.40 -7.66 22.79
N LYS A 466 29.89 -8.67 23.50
CA LYS A 466 29.89 -8.70 24.97
C LYS A 466 31.30 -8.88 25.56
N ARG A 467 32.21 -9.56 24.86
CA ARG A 467 33.63 -9.65 25.24
C ARG A 467 34.34 -8.30 25.12
N ALA A 468 34.03 -7.51 24.10
CA ALA A 468 34.61 -6.18 23.91
C ALA A 468 34.01 -5.15 24.88
N LEU A 469 32.69 -5.18 25.06
CA LEU A 469 31.95 -4.26 25.92
C LEU A 469 30.79 -5.00 26.60
N PRO A 470 30.97 -5.49 27.85
CA PRO A 470 29.94 -6.29 28.53
C PRO A 470 28.57 -5.62 28.68
N ALA A 471 28.53 -4.29 28.75
CA ALA A 471 27.30 -3.50 28.86
C ALA A 471 26.63 -3.17 27.51
N ALA A 472 27.27 -3.48 26.37
CA ALA A 472 26.69 -3.24 25.05
C ALA A 472 25.39 -4.01 24.88
N ARG A 473 24.43 -3.43 24.14
CA ARG A 473 23.12 -4.04 23.88
C ARG A 473 23.06 -4.64 22.48
N ILE A 474 22.77 -5.93 22.37
CA ILE A 474 22.66 -6.64 21.09
C ILE A 474 21.27 -7.25 20.87
N GLY A 475 20.76 -7.22 19.64
CA GLY A 475 19.43 -7.71 19.29
C GLY A 475 19.31 -8.25 17.87
N GLY A 476 18.10 -8.68 17.50
CA GLY A 476 17.81 -9.32 16.21
C GLY A 476 16.41 -9.96 16.16
N PRO A 477 16.08 -10.73 15.10
CA PRO A 477 16.94 -11.07 13.96
C PRO A 477 16.79 -10.13 12.75
N HIS A 478 15.95 -9.10 12.83
CA HIS A 478 15.61 -8.24 11.68
C HIS A 478 15.10 -9.06 10.47
N SER A 479 14.28 -10.09 10.75
CA SER A 479 13.59 -10.84 9.69
C SER A 479 12.60 -9.95 8.93
N THR A 480 12.19 -10.39 7.75
CA THR A 480 11.09 -9.73 7.00
C THR A 480 9.76 -9.74 7.79
N GLY A 481 8.72 -9.12 7.21
CA GLY A 481 7.34 -9.08 7.71
C GLY A 481 6.77 -10.40 8.23
N PRO A 482 6.47 -10.53 9.54
CA PRO A 482 5.88 -11.75 10.12
C PRO A 482 4.46 -12.06 9.64
N GLY A 483 3.79 -11.17 8.88
CA GLY A 483 2.54 -11.52 8.20
C GLY A 483 2.71 -12.63 7.16
N TRP A 484 3.94 -12.96 6.77
CA TRP A 484 4.30 -14.17 6.05
C TRP A 484 4.72 -15.30 7.01
N ASP A 485 4.11 -16.47 6.87
CA ASP A 485 4.35 -17.62 7.75
C ASP A 485 5.83 -18.02 7.89
N LYS A 486 6.63 -17.94 6.80
CA LYS A 486 8.06 -18.26 6.88
C LYS A 486 8.83 -17.27 7.74
N ALA A 487 8.46 -15.98 7.67
CA ALA A 487 9.10 -14.94 8.47
C ALA A 487 8.68 -15.04 9.95
N ALA A 488 7.39 -15.31 10.22
CA ALA A 488 6.93 -15.60 11.58
C ALA A 488 7.64 -16.82 12.18
N ALA A 489 7.77 -17.91 11.42
CA ALA A 489 8.49 -19.10 11.84
C ALA A 489 9.97 -18.81 12.10
N PHE A 490 10.63 -18.05 11.23
CA PHE A 490 12.03 -17.67 11.44
C PHE A 490 12.24 -16.82 12.70
N LEU A 491 11.33 -15.86 12.95
CA LEU A 491 11.36 -15.06 14.18
C LEU A 491 11.18 -15.95 15.41
N ASP A 492 10.17 -16.82 15.41
CA ASP A 492 9.89 -17.77 16.51
C ASP A 492 11.07 -18.72 16.75
N ASP A 493 11.64 -19.31 15.69
CA ASP A 493 12.81 -20.19 15.75
C ASP A 493 14.04 -19.48 16.34
N PHE A 494 14.27 -18.21 15.98
CA PHE A 494 15.32 -17.40 16.57
C PHE A 494 15.07 -17.12 18.07
N LEU A 495 13.84 -16.77 18.45
CA LEU A 495 13.47 -16.55 19.85
C LEU A 495 13.61 -17.83 20.69
N ASN A 496 13.26 -18.98 20.12
CA ASN A 496 13.47 -20.30 20.74
C ASN A 496 14.97 -20.61 20.93
N HIS A 497 15.82 -20.28 19.95
CA HIS A 497 17.28 -20.44 20.06
C HIS A 497 17.84 -19.60 21.21
N VAL A 498 17.50 -18.32 21.30
CA VAL A 498 18.03 -17.44 22.36
C VAL A 498 17.52 -17.80 23.76
N GLU A 499 16.30 -18.34 23.91
CA GLU A 499 15.78 -18.77 25.23
C GLU A 499 16.28 -20.16 25.65
N SER A 500 16.38 -21.10 24.70
CA SER A 500 16.47 -22.53 25.01
C SER A 500 17.42 -23.33 24.12
N GLY A 501 17.94 -22.72 23.05
CA GLY A 501 18.96 -23.31 22.18
C GLY A 501 20.31 -23.46 22.87
N THR A 502 21.18 -24.30 22.31
CA THR A 502 22.56 -24.40 22.79
C THR A 502 23.41 -23.36 22.09
N ASN A 503 24.02 -22.46 22.84
CA ASN A 503 24.89 -21.43 22.31
C ASN A 503 26.16 -22.03 21.69
N TYR A 504 26.44 -21.72 20.43
CA TYR A 504 27.53 -22.32 19.66
C TYR A 504 28.94 -21.95 20.13
N VAL A 505 29.10 -20.88 20.93
CA VAL A 505 30.40 -20.46 21.48
C VAL A 505 30.63 -21.05 22.87
N THR A 506 29.62 -20.97 23.74
CA THR A 506 29.76 -21.35 25.15
C THR A 506 29.35 -22.79 25.46
N GLY A 507 28.54 -23.40 24.60
CA GLY A 507 27.91 -24.71 24.83
C GLY A 507 26.83 -24.71 25.92
N GLN A 508 26.44 -23.53 26.43
CA GLN A 508 25.39 -23.37 27.44
C GLN A 508 24.02 -23.15 26.79
N ILE A 509 22.94 -23.23 27.57
CA ILE A 509 21.59 -22.93 27.10
C ILE A 509 21.36 -21.42 27.08
N GLY A 510 20.83 -20.93 25.96
CA GLY A 510 20.44 -19.56 25.72
C GLY A 510 21.58 -18.66 25.20
N SER A 511 21.19 -17.57 24.55
CA SER A 511 22.11 -16.57 23.98
C SER A 511 21.70 -15.15 24.42
N PRO A 512 22.66 -14.21 24.54
CA PRO A 512 22.34 -12.84 24.94
C PRO A 512 21.38 -12.18 23.95
N LEU A 513 20.30 -11.57 24.46
CA LEU A 513 19.34 -10.80 23.66
C LEU A 513 18.82 -9.61 24.49
N ASP A 514 19.06 -8.39 24.01
CA ASP A 514 18.69 -7.13 24.69
C ASP A 514 17.52 -6.39 24.02
N PHE A 515 17.19 -6.75 22.78
CA PHE A 515 16.00 -6.29 22.04
C PHE A 515 15.63 -7.26 20.92
N ILE A 516 14.34 -7.26 20.54
CA ILE A 516 13.81 -8.06 19.44
C ILE A 516 13.51 -7.14 18.26
N ALA A 517 13.77 -7.60 17.04
CA ALA A 517 13.50 -6.79 15.87
C ALA A 517 13.04 -7.60 14.65
N PHE A 518 12.11 -7.03 13.91
CA PHE A 518 11.57 -7.54 12.64
C PHE A 518 11.08 -6.38 11.79
N HIS A 519 10.86 -6.61 10.50
CA HIS A 519 10.39 -5.58 9.57
C HIS A 519 8.88 -5.63 9.38
N ALA A 520 8.28 -4.52 8.97
CA ALA A 520 6.86 -4.47 8.65
C ALA A 520 6.61 -3.47 7.53
N LYS A 521 6.05 -3.94 6.42
CA LYS A 521 5.93 -3.14 5.21
C LYS A 521 4.50 -3.11 4.70
N GLY A 522 4.09 -1.99 4.12
CA GLY A 522 2.86 -1.93 3.33
C GLY A 522 3.05 -2.58 1.96
N ALA A 523 1.99 -2.51 1.15
CA ALA A 523 1.97 -3.08 -0.21
C ALA A 523 1.14 -2.20 -1.16
N PRO A 524 1.64 -1.02 -1.55
CA PRO A 524 0.99 -0.15 -2.50
C PRO A 524 1.01 -0.79 -3.87
N GLU A 525 -0.03 -0.53 -4.63
CA GLU A 525 -0.18 -0.97 -6.01
C GLU A 525 -0.47 0.24 -6.88
N PHE A 526 -0.08 0.15 -8.15
CA PHE A 526 -0.51 1.12 -9.15
C PHE A 526 -1.64 0.47 -9.90
N ILE A 527 -2.84 0.90 -9.57
CA ILE A 527 -4.03 0.42 -10.24
C ILE A 527 -4.73 1.64 -10.77
N ASN A 528 -5.40 1.52 -11.92
CA ASN A 528 -6.34 2.54 -12.32
C ASN A 528 -5.62 3.92 -12.32
N GLY A 529 -4.48 4.07 -12.98
CA GLY A 529 -3.80 5.37 -13.12
C GLY A 529 -3.40 6.13 -11.85
N HIS A 530 -3.47 5.53 -10.65
CA HIS A 530 -3.09 6.16 -9.38
C HIS A 530 -2.47 5.15 -8.42
N VAL A 531 -1.81 5.65 -7.38
CA VAL A 531 -1.29 4.79 -6.32
C VAL A 531 -2.41 4.43 -5.37
N ARG A 532 -2.54 3.15 -5.06
CA ARG A 532 -3.40 2.65 -3.99
C ARG A 532 -2.50 2.04 -2.92
N MET A 533 -2.41 2.68 -1.76
CA MET A 533 -1.65 2.21 -0.60
C MET A 533 -2.29 0.97 0.04
N ASN A 534 -1.59 0.36 0.99
CA ASN A 534 -2.12 -0.75 1.80
C ASN A 534 -1.50 -0.72 3.20
N MET A 535 -2.00 0.16 4.07
CA MET A 535 -1.56 0.23 5.47
C MET A 535 -1.92 -1.05 6.24
N GLY A 536 -3.02 -1.70 5.88
CA GLY A 536 -3.41 -2.97 6.51
C GLY A 536 -2.34 -4.06 6.40
N ALA A 537 -1.61 -4.13 5.28
CA ALA A 537 -0.48 -5.06 5.14
C ALA A 537 0.60 -4.79 6.20
N GLN A 538 1.00 -3.54 6.36
CA GLN A 538 1.99 -3.15 7.38
C GLN A 538 1.50 -3.48 8.79
N LEU A 539 0.25 -3.13 9.12
CA LEU A 539 -0.29 -3.39 10.46
C LEU A 539 -0.48 -4.88 10.74
N ARG A 540 -0.70 -5.72 9.71
CA ARG A 540 -0.73 -7.19 9.86
C ARG A 540 0.64 -7.75 10.19
N ASP A 541 1.71 -7.27 9.53
CA ASP A 541 3.08 -7.64 9.88
C ASP A 541 3.40 -7.29 11.34
N ILE A 542 3.06 -6.06 11.76
CA ILE A 542 3.27 -5.59 13.13
C ILE A 542 2.49 -6.44 14.13
N ALA A 543 1.18 -6.62 13.89
CA ALA A 543 0.32 -7.40 14.78
C ALA A 543 0.80 -8.84 14.92
N ARG A 544 1.20 -9.47 13.81
CA ARG A 544 1.70 -10.86 13.82
C ARG A 544 3.06 -10.97 14.51
N GLY A 545 3.96 -10.00 14.32
CA GLY A 545 5.24 -9.98 15.04
C GLY A 545 5.06 -9.77 16.54
N PHE A 546 4.14 -8.89 16.95
CA PHE A 546 3.78 -8.70 18.36
C PHE A 546 3.15 -9.94 18.98
N GLU A 547 2.30 -10.66 18.23
CA GLU A 547 1.73 -11.94 18.66
C GLU A 547 2.82 -12.99 18.91
N VAL A 548 3.76 -13.15 17.96
CA VAL A 548 4.91 -14.07 18.13
C VAL A 548 5.70 -13.70 19.38
N VAL A 549 6.09 -12.43 19.55
CA VAL A 549 6.86 -11.99 20.73
C VAL A 549 6.07 -12.18 22.04
N ALA A 550 4.76 -11.90 22.04
CA ALA A 550 3.91 -12.10 23.21
C ALA A 550 3.79 -13.58 23.63
N ALA A 551 4.00 -14.52 22.70
CA ALA A 551 4.02 -15.95 22.95
C ALA A 551 5.29 -16.43 23.69
N HIS A 552 6.32 -15.58 23.83
CA HIS A 552 7.54 -15.82 24.61
C HIS A 552 7.52 -15.00 25.92
N PRO A 553 6.98 -15.52 27.05
CA PRO A 553 6.71 -14.69 28.22
C PRO A 553 7.95 -14.11 28.91
N ASN A 554 9.13 -14.73 28.77
CA ASN A 554 10.36 -14.19 29.34
C ASN A 554 10.95 -13.08 28.48
N LEU A 555 10.61 -13.03 27.19
CA LEU A 555 11.13 -12.05 26.25
C LEU A 555 10.15 -10.91 25.94
N LYS A 556 8.84 -11.08 26.18
CA LYS A 556 7.80 -10.14 25.73
C LYS A 556 7.94 -8.69 26.22
N GLN A 557 8.73 -8.46 27.27
CA GLN A 557 8.99 -7.11 27.81
C GLN A 557 10.28 -6.49 27.29
N LEU A 558 11.10 -7.26 26.55
CA LEU A 558 12.25 -6.71 25.85
C LEU A 558 11.78 -5.64 24.85
N PRO A 559 12.59 -4.58 24.65
CA PRO A 559 12.35 -3.61 23.59
C PRO A 559 12.12 -4.29 22.24
N ILE A 560 11.07 -3.88 21.52
CA ILE A 560 10.82 -4.27 20.14
C ILE A 560 11.17 -3.10 19.23
N ILE A 561 11.96 -3.38 18.19
CA ILE A 561 12.29 -2.42 17.13
C ILE A 561 11.69 -2.92 15.82
N LEU A 562 10.85 -2.12 15.18
CA LEU A 562 10.45 -2.37 13.80
C LEU A 562 11.60 -1.87 12.92
N GLY A 563 12.44 -2.80 12.45
CA GLY A 563 13.74 -2.49 11.83
C GLY A 563 13.67 -1.81 10.45
N GLU A 564 12.54 -1.99 9.77
CA GLU A 564 12.12 -1.26 8.57
C GLU A 564 10.59 -1.19 8.61
N SER A 565 10.02 0.02 8.72
CA SER A 565 8.61 0.24 9.03
C SER A 565 7.96 1.23 8.07
N ASP A 566 7.86 0.81 6.81
CA ASP A 566 7.59 1.69 5.67
C ASP A 566 6.35 1.28 4.87
N PRO A 567 5.85 2.17 3.98
CA PRO A 567 4.73 1.81 3.13
C PRO A 567 5.04 0.71 2.11
N GLU A 568 6.31 0.39 1.81
CA GLU A 568 6.71 -0.79 1.00
C GLU A 568 8.20 -1.19 1.17
N GLY A 569 8.77 -1.96 0.24
CA GLY A 569 10.09 -2.57 0.33
C GLY A 569 11.28 -1.73 -0.15
N CYS A 570 11.31 -1.37 -1.44
CA CYS A 570 12.54 -1.00 -2.13
C CYS A 570 12.76 0.52 -2.19
N ALA A 571 13.52 1.09 -1.27
CA ALA A 571 13.77 2.53 -1.20
C ALA A 571 14.37 3.12 -2.50
N ALA A 572 15.32 2.42 -3.10
CA ALA A 572 16.00 2.83 -4.33
C ALA A 572 15.22 2.52 -5.63
N CYS A 573 13.99 1.98 -5.56
CA CYS A 573 13.20 1.69 -6.76
C CYS A 573 12.41 2.93 -7.20
N SER A 574 12.74 3.52 -8.36
CA SER A 574 12.13 4.78 -8.83
C SER A 574 10.68 4.62 -9.29
N MET A 575 9.93 5.73 -9.27
CA MET A 575 8.56 5.74 -9.78
C MET A 575 8.46 5.56 -11.30
N ASP A 576 9.52 5.88 -12.04
CA ASP A 576 9.57 5.73 -13.51
C ASP A 576 9.45 4.27 -13.94
N ILE A 577 9.99 3.34 -13.14
CA ILE A 577 9.91 1.90 -13.38
C ILE A 577 8.78 1.27 -12.56
N TYR A 578 8.55 1.78 -11.35
CA TYR A 578 7.60 1.26 -10.39
C TYR A 578 6.59 2.34 -10.03
N PRO A 579 5.56 2.59 -10.86
CA PRO A 579 4.67 3.74 -10.71
C PRO A 579 3.92 3.79 -9.37
N HIS A 580 3.78 2.65 -8.68
CA HIS A 580 3.23 2.59 -7.32
C HIS A 580 4.07 3.35 -6.29
N ASN A 581 5.31 3.73 -6.60
CA ASN A 581 6.19 4.52 -5.74
C ASN A 581 5.97 6.04 -5.88
N GLY A 582 5.05 6.48 -6.75
CA GLY A 582 4.76 7.90 -6.97
C GLY A 582 4.29 8.66 -5.71
N TYR A 583 3.70 7.96 -4.74
CA TYR A 583 3.22 8.55 -3.47
C TYR A 583 4.34 9.21 -2.65
N ARG A 584 5.61 8.79 -2.84
CA ARG A 584 6.76 9.13 -1.99
C ARG A 584 7.17 10.60 -2.03
N ASN A 585 6.80 11.33 -3.10
CA ASN A 585 7.18 12.73 -3.24
C ASN A 585 6.20 13.69 -2.55
N GLY A 586 4.92 13.33 -2.49
CA GLY A 586 3.84 14.24 -2.10
C GLY A 586 3.29 14.03 -0.69
N THR A 587 2.10 14.58 -0.46
CA THR A 587 1.36 14.54 0.80
C THR A 587 0.85 13.15 1.18
N MET A 588 0.77 12.23 0.22
CA MET A 588 0.34 10.86 0.45
C MET A 588 1.27 10.11 1.42
N TYR A 589 2.60 10.25 1.26
CA TYR A 589 3.56 9.67 2.20
C TYR A 589 3.45 10.32 3.59
N SER A 590 3.20 11.62 3.63
CA SER A 590 3.05 12.38 4.89
C SER A 590 1.84 11.91 5.69
N SER A 591 0.66 11.85 5.06
CA SER A 591 -0.58 11.41 5.70
C SER A 591 -0.53 9.94 6.10
N TYR A 592 0.06 9.06 5.28
CA TYR A 592 0.31 7.66 5.65
C TYR A 592 1.17 7.57 6.92
N THR A 593 2.24 8.35 7.00
CA THR A 593 3.17 8.35 8.14
C THR A 593 2.47 8.86 9.40
N ALA A 594 1.75 9.99 9.30
CA ALA A 594 1.00 10.56 10.41
C ALA A 594 -0.09 9.60 10.94
N ALA A 595 -0.75 8.85 10.05
CA ALA A 595 -1.79 7.90 10.41
C ALA A 595 -1.24 6.57 10.95
N SER A 596 -0.15 6.04 10.39
CA SER A 596 0.37 4.72 10.77
C SER A 596 1.05 4.70 12.14
N PHE A 597 1.86 5.70 12.48
CA PHE A 597 2.66 5.72 13.71
C PHE A 597 1.83 5.61 15.00
N PRO A 598 0.73 6.36 15.19
CA PRO A 598 -0.17 6.19 16.33
C PRO A 598 -0.73 4.76 16.43
N ARG A 599 -1.07 4.13 15.30
CA ARG A 599 -1.60 2.75 15.28
C ARG A 599 -0.56 1.70 15.67
N LYS A 600 0.74 1.96 15.45
CA LYS A 600 1.82 1.09 15.96
C LYS A 600 1.82 1.04 17.50
N LEU A 601 1.59 2.19 18.15
CA LEU A 601 1.47 2.28 19.61
C LEU A 601 0.19 1.59 20.10
N GLU A 602 -0.94 1.79 19.43
CA GLU A 602 -2.21 1.13 19.77
C GLU A 602 -2.11 -0.40 19.68
N LEU A 603 -1.45 -0.93 18.64
CA LEU A 603 -1.18 -2.37 18.54
C LEU A 603 -0.26 -2.85 19.66
N ALA A 604 0.79 -2.09 19.99
CA ALA A 604 1.69 -2.47 21.09
C ALA A 604 0.94 -2.52 22.44
N ASP A 605 0.06 -1.55 22.69
CA ASP A 605 -0.83 -1.53 23.86
C ASP A 605 -1.79 -2.74 23.85
N HIS A 606 -2.38 -3.06 22.69
CA HIS A 606 -3.30 -4.20 22.52
C HIS A 606 -2.64 -5.56 22.84
N TYR A 607 -1.41 -5.78 22.37
CA TYR A 607 -0.67 -7.03 22.59
C TYR A 607 0.13 -7.03 23.91
N GLY A 608 0.21 -5.89 24.62
CA GLY A 608 0.94 -5.78 25.88
C GLY A 608 2.46 -5.94 25.73
N VAL A 609 3.03 -5.45 24.62
CA VAL A 609 4.45 -5.56 24.28
C VAL A 609 5.18 -4.21 24.34
N ASN A 610 6.51 -4.24 24.48
CA ASN A 610 7.31 -3.04 24.64
C ASN A 610 7.86 -2.50 23.30
N LEU A 611 7.01 -1.88 22.48
CA LEU A 611 7.50 -1.16 21.29
C LEU A 611 8.42 0.00 21.71
N TYR A 612 9.63 0.02 21.15
CA TYR A 612 10.71 0.94 21.48
C TYR A 612 11.05 1.89 20.32
N GLY A 613 11.06 1.38 19.09
CA GLY A 613 11.37 2.17 17.90
C GLY A 613 10.73 1.62 16.63
N ALA A 614 10.47 2.49 15.66
CA ALA A 614 10.01 2.12 14.34
C ALA A 614 10.84 2.87 13.29
N VAL A 615 11.82 2.17 12.71
CA VAL A 615 12.77 2.71 11.75
C VAL A 615 12.05 3.04 10.45
N THR A 616 12.10 4.31 10.07
CA THR A 616 11.74 4.74 8.71
C THR A 616 12.93 4.49 7.80
N TRP A 617 12.81 3.55 6.87
CA TRP A 617 13.88 3.20 5.93
C TRP A 617 13.88 4.16 4.75
N ALA A 618 14.21 5.42 5.04
CA ALA A 618 14.31 6.52 4.09
C ALA A 618 15.43 7.47 4.53
N PHE A 619 16.30 7.85 3.60
CA PHE A 619 17.39 8.79 3.85
C PHE A 619 17.48 9.80 2.70
N GLU A 620 18.60 9.87 1.99
CA GLU A 620 18.80 10.73 0.82
C GLU A 620 19.72 10.02 -0.19
N PHE A 621 19.57 10.38 -1.47
CA PHE A 621 20.40 9.88 -2.56
C PHE A 621 21.02 11.07 -3.31
N GLU A 622 22.17 11.54 -2.86
CA GLU A 622 22.86 12.68 -3.46
C GLU A 622 23.19 12.42 -4.94
N ASP A 623 23.08 13.47 -5.76
CA ASP A 623 23.33 13.47 -7.21
C ASP A 623 22.41 12.53 -8.03
N GLN A 624 21.23 12.20 -7.50
CA GLN A 624 20.18 11.50 -8.24
C GLN A 624 19.13 12.45 -8.84
N PRO A 625 18.33 12.01 -9.83
CA PRO A 625 17.28 12.84 -10.40
C PRO A 625 16.31 13.38 -9.32
N TRP A 626 15.88 14.62 -9.49
CA TRP A 626 15.05 15.34 -8.55
C TRP A 626 13.66 14.73 -8.50
N PHE A 627 13.16 14.45 -7.30
CA PHE A 627 11.83 13.88 -7.05
C PHE A 627 11.52 12.63 -7.87
N HIS A 628 12.52 11.76 -8.06
CA HIS A 628 12.44 10.53 -8.87
C HIS A 628 11.59 9.40 -8.23
N GLY A 629 10.91 9.70 -7.12
CA GLY A 629 10.11 8.72 -6.40
C GLY A 629 10.93 7.67 -5.69
N TYR A 630 12.20 7.94 -5.35
CA TYR A 630 12.90 7.14 -4.33
C TYR A 630 12.29 7.38 -2.95
N ARG A 631 12.42 6.41 -2.05
CA ARG A 631 12.02 6.56 -0.65
C ARG A 631 13.15 7.25 0.11
N ASP A 632 13.20 8.55 -0.05
CA ASP A 632 14.08 9.48 0.65
C ASP A 632 13.23 10.51 1.41
N LEU A 633 13.82 11.16 2.40
CA LEU A 633 13.25 12.27 3.16
C LEU A 633 13.61 13.62 2.53
N ALA A 634 14.68 13.65 1.73
CA ALA A 634 15.12 14.78 0.95
C ALA A 634 15.72 14.33 -0.38
N THR A 635 15.57 15.14 -1.43
CA THR A 635 16.16 14.92 -2.76
C THR A 635 17.18 16.02 -3.04
N ASN A 636 18.46 15.67 -3.17
CA ASN A 636 19.55 16.65 -3.38
C ASN A 636 19.53 17.82 -2.37
N GLY A 637 19.27 17.48 -1.09
CA GLY A 637 19.14 18.46 -0.01
C GLY A 637 17.81 19.21 0.05
N ILE A 638 16.81 18.92 -0.79
CA ILE A 638 15.47 19.49 -0.66
C ILE A 638 14.53 18.54 0.07
N ASP A 639 14.03 18.99 1.21
CA ASP A 639 13.11 18.24 2.05
C ASP A 639 11.81 17.90 1.34
N LYS A 640 11.39 16.64 1.51
CA LYS A 640 10.07 16.19 1.10
C LYS A 640 9.04 16.42 2.22
N PRO A 641 7.76 16.54 1.87
CA PRO A 641 6.67 16.76 2.84
C PRO A 641 6.69 15.81 4.05
N VAL A 642 7.09 14.55 3.85
CA VAL A 642 7.12 13.54 4.90
C VAL A 642 8.07 13.87 6.05
N LEU A 643 9.18 14.57 5.79
CA LEU A 643 10.13 15.00 6.83
C LEU A 643 9.45 15.92 7.85
N ASN A 644 8.50 16.73 7.40
CA ASN A 644 7.74 17.64 8.25
C ASN A 644 6.81 16.89 9.22
N VAL A 645 6.40 15.66 8.92
CA VAL A 645 5.64 14.82 9.86
C VAL A 645 6.52 14.44 11.05
N PHE A 646 7.79 14.12 10.83
CA PHE A 646 8.73 13.84 11.92
C PHE A 646 9.02 15.08 12.76
N ARG A 647 9.15 16.26 12.13
CA ARG A 647 9.22 17.56 12.84
C ARG A 647 7.98 17.82 13.69
N MET A 648 6.79 17.46 13.21
CA MET A 648 5.55 17.57 14.00
C MET A 648 5.52 16.56 15.16
N MET A 649 5.90 15.30 14.93
CA MET A 649 5.95 14.29 15.99
C MET A 649 6.99 14.61 17.07
N GLY A 650 8.09 15.26 16.70
CA GLY A 650 9.10 15.82 17.61
C GLY A 650 8.58 16.83 18.62
N GLN A 651 7.42 17.43 18.36
CA GLN A 651 6.78 18.40 19.25
C GLN A 651 5.74 17.78 20.19
N LEU A 652 5.49 16.46 20.08
CA LEU A 652 4.60 15.73 20.98
C LEU A 652 5.35 15.33 22.26
N ALA A 653 4.76 15.58 23.43
CA ALA A 653 5.43 15.37 24.72
C ALA A 653 4.49 14.88 25.82
N GLY A 654 5.07 14.35 26.91
CA GLY A 654 4.32 13.90 28.07
C GLY A 654 3.54 12.62 27.80
N ASN A 655 2.22 12.64 28.02
CA ASN A 655 1.36 11.47 27.90
C ASN A 655 0.43 11.60 26.69
N ARG A 656 0.25 10.49 25.98
CA ARG A 656 -0.88 10.30 25.07
C ARG A 656 -2.18 10.36 25.86
N VAL A 657 -3.20 10.96 25.26
CA VAL A 657 -4.54 11.04 25.82
C VAL A 657 -5.57 10.42 24.89
N GLU A 658 -6.72 10.07 25.44
CA GLU A 658 -7.81 9.44 24.68
C GLU A 658 -8.39 10.39 23.62
N VAL A 659 -8.61 9.84 22.42
CA VAL A 659 -9.28 10.53 21.30
C VAL A 659 -10.51 9.72 20.93
N THR A 660 -11.69 10.35 20.95
CA THR A 660 -12.98 9.72 20.64
C THR A 660 -13.78 10.55 19.64
N GLY A 661 -15.00 10.10 19.33
CA GLY A 661 -15.94 10.80 18.46
C GLY A 661 -16.26 10.00 17.20
N ASP A 662 -16.38 10.70 16.09
CA ASP A 662 -16.94 10.22 14.84
C ASP A 662 -15.89 9.54 13.93
N LEU A 663 -14.92 8.87 14.56
CA LEU A 663 -13.75 8.25 13.92
C LEU A 663 -14.15 7.01 13.11
N ALA A 664 -13.76 6.97 11.84
CA ALA A 664 -14.15 5.89 10.95
C ALA A 664 -13.29 4.62 11.13
N TYR A 665 -12.06 4.74 11.61
CA TYR A 665 -11.10 3.64 11.69
C TYR A 665 -10.32 3.63 13.00
N ASP A 666 -10.16 2.44 13.57
CA ASP A 666 -9.21 2.13 14.64
C ASP A 666 -8.06 1.26 14.09
N ALA A 667 -7.02 0.99 14.88
CA ALA A 667 -5.89 0.16 14.46
C ALA A 667 -6.29 -1.23 13.94
N LEU A 668 -7.25 -1.90 14.58
CA LEU A 668 -7.66 -3.26 14.21
C LEU A 668 -8.43 -3.27 12.89
N ARG A 669 -9.31 -2.30 12.67
CA ARG A 669 -10.02 -2.12 11.40
C ARG A 669 -9.06 -1.81 10.26
N ILE A 670 -8.06 -0.95 10.47
CA ILE A 670 -7.02 -0.69 9.45
C ILE A 670 -6.20 -1.96 9.19
N ARG A 671 -5.79 -2.70 10.24
CA ARG A 671 -5.12 -3.99 10.08
C ARG A 671 -5.92 -4.95 9.20
N ASP A 672 -7.23 -5.06 9.45
CA ASP A 672 -8.06 -6.07 8.80
C ASP A 672 -8.46 -5.68 7.37
N SER A 673 -8.86 -4.42 7.15
CA SER A 673 -9.40 -3.97 5.86
C SER A 673 -8.59 -2.88 5.17
N SER A 674 -7.57 -2.32 5.81
CA SER A 674 -6.95 -1.05 5.41
C SER A 674 -8.00 0.09 5.32
N VAL A 675 -7.63 1.27 4.79
CA VAL A 675 -8.54 2.42 4.63
C VAL A 675 -9.15 2.37 3.23
N ARG A 676 -10.00 1.36 3.01
CA ARG A 676 -10.63 1.02 1.72
C ARG A 676 -12.08 1.48 1.58
N GLY A 677 -12.71 1.88 2.68
CA GLY A 677 -14.12 2.30 2.69
C GLY A 677 -14.30 3.65 2.01
N PRO A 678 -15.52 4.07 1.63
CA PRO A 678 -15.74 5.30 0.86
C PRO A 678 -15.45 6.62 1.61
N VAL A 679 -15.04 6.55 2.89
CA VAL A 679 -14.77 7.68 3.77
C VAL A 679 -13.31 7.60 4.23
N PRO A 680 -12.54 8.70 4.20
CA PRO A 680 -11.18 8.74 4.69
C PRO A 680 -11.08 8.51 6.20
N ASP A 681 -9.91 8.04 6.63
CA ASP A 681 -9.48 8.08 8.03
C ASP A 681 -9.12 9.52 8.40
N VAL A 682 -10.07 10.20 9.03
CA VAL A 682 -9.88 11.50 9.66
C VAL A 682 -9.82 11.27 11.16
N SER A 683 -8.62 11.39 11.73
CA SER A 683 -8.36 11.04 13.12
C SER A 683 -7.22 11.89 13.71
N ALA A 684 -6.90 11.63 14.97
CA ALA A 684 -5.93 12.42 15.73
C ALA A 684 -5.08 11.56 16.67
N LEU A 685 -3.87 12.03 16.95
CA LEU A 685 -3.07 11.68 18.12
C LEU A 685 -2.93 12.93 18.98
N ALA A 686 -3.21 12.82 20.27
CA ALA A 686 -3.14 13.93 21.20
C ALA A 686 -2.24 13.64 22.39
N THR A 687 -1.55 14.66 22.88
CA THR A 687 -0.65 14.57 24.02
C THR A 687 -0.77 15.76 24.96
N ILE A 688 -0.48 15.54 26.25
CA ILE A 688 -0.36 16.61 27.26
C ILE A 688 0.86 16.39 28.15
N ASP A 689 1.53 17.49 28.44
CA ASP A 689 2.64 17.63 29.37
C ASP A 689 2.37 18.79 30.34
N GLU A 690 3.33 19.14 31.20
CA GLU A 690 3.18 20.17 32.24
C GLU A 690 2.81 21.56 31.67
N HIS A 691 3.46 21.98 30.58
CA HIS A 691 3.34 23.33 29.99
C HIS A 691 2.85 23.32 28.53
N GLN A 692 2.47 22.16 28.00
CA GLN A 692 1.98 22.06 26.63
C GLN A 692 0.99 20.93 26.41
N ALA A 693 0.13 21.12 25.43
CA ALA A 693 -0.69 20.08 24.82
C ALA A 693 -0.55 20.14 23.31
N ALA A 694 -0.68 19.01 22.62
CA ALA A 694 -0.58 18.96 21.18
C ALA A 694 -1.57 17.97 20.58
N VAL A 695 -2.09 18.30 19.40
CA VAL A 695 -3.01 17.48 18.61
C VAL A 695 -2.48 17.37 17.18
N LEU A 696 -2.03 16.18 16.80
CA LEU A 696 -1.65 15.82 15.44
C LEU A 696 -2.88 15.23 14.72
N LEU A 697 -3.38 15.93 13.71
CA LEU A 697 -4.53 15.56 12.88
C LEU A 697 -4.07 15.06 11.51
N TRP A 698 -4.77 14.08 10.95
CA TRP A 698 -4.57 13.64 9.56
C TRP A 698 -5.90 13.40 8.85
N ASN A 699 -5.87 13.48 7.52
CA ASN A 699 -6.93 13.06 6.62
C ASN A 699 -6.35 12.09 5.58
N TYR A 700 -6.41 10.80 5.88
CA TYR A 700 -5.75 9.74 5.11
C TYR A 700 -6.77 8.82 4.42
N HIS A 701 -6.45 8.35 3.22
CA HIS A 701 -7.15 7.24 2.58
C HIS A 701 -6.18 6.48 1.70
N ASP A 702 -6.35 5.17 1.53
CA ASP A 702 -5.41 4.40 0.70
C ASP A 702 -5.39 4.81 -0.78
N GLU A 703 -6.40 5.51 -1.28
CA GLU A 703 -6.43 5.88 -2.70
C GLU A 703 -5.76 7.24 -2.82
N ASP A 704 -4.67 7.31 -3.58
CA ASP A 704 -3.99 8.55 -3.92
C ASP A 704 -4.81 9.32 -4.97
N LEU A 705 -5.94 9.85 -4.51
CA LEU A 705 -6.94 10.52 -5.31
C LEU A 705 -7.33 11.85 -4.68
N PRO A 706 -7.78 12.82 -5.51
CA PRO A 706 -8.38 14.04 -4.98
C PRO A 706 -9.53 13.73 -4.02
N ALA A 707 -9.41 14.21 -2.79
CA ALA A 707 -10.46 14.13 -1.79
C ALA A 707 -10.93 15.54 -1.43
N PRO A 708 -12.23 15.72 -1.09
CA PRO A 708 -12.69 16.97 -0.54
C PRO A 708 -12.03 17.23 0.82
N GLU A 709 -11.98 18.49 1.22
CA GLU A 709 -11.59 18.84 2.58
C GLU A 709 -12.54 18.24 3.61
N ALA A 710 -11.98 17.76 4.71
CA ALA A 710 -12.74 17.31 5.87
C ALA A 710 -12.96 18.49 6.83
N PRO A 711 -14.21 18.95 7.03
CA PRO A 711 -14.53 19.85 8.12
C PRO A 711 -14.53 19.08 9.44
N ILE A 712 -13.66 19.47 10.36
CA ILE A 712 -13.45 18.83 11.67
C ILE A 712 -13.91 19.79 12.75
N ARG A 713 -14.79 19.31 13.65
CA ARG A 713 -15.07 19.97 14.92
C ARG A 713 -14.26 19.29 16.00
N LEU A 714 -13.29 20.01 16.55
CA LEU A 714 -12.41 19.53 17.60
C LEU A 714 -12.89 20.04 18.96
N THR A 715 -13.47 19.15 19.78
CA THR A 715 -13.87 19.47 21.15
C THR A 715 -12.74 19.10 22.10
N LEU A 716 -12.16 20.10 22.76
CA LEU A 716 -11.03 19.94 23.68
C LEU A 716 -11.50 20.17 25.11
N THR A 717 -11.25 19.20 25.99
CA THR A 717 -11.52 19.31 27.44
C THR A 717 -10.29 18.93 28.25
N GLY A 718 -10.24 19.36 29.52
CA GLY A 718 -9.13 19.05 30.41
C GLY A 718 -7.87 19.90 30.20
N LEU A 719 -7.97 20.99 29.43
CA LEU A 719 -6.92 22.00 29.31
C LEU A 719 -6.86 22.89 30.58
N PRO A 720 -5.75 23.60 30.83
CA PRO A 720 -5.72 24.62 31.87
C PRO A 720 -6.79 25.70 31.64
N ASN A 721 -7.37 26.20 32.71
CA ASN A 721 -8.31 27.33 32.63
C ASN A 721 -7.52 28.63 32.45
N GLY A 722 -7.68 29.30 31.31
CA GLY A 722 -7.01 30.57 31.08
C GLY A 722 -6.74 30.85 29.60
N ARG A 723 -5.61 31.50 29.35
CA ARG A 723 -5.16 31.92 28.02
C ARG A 723 -4.02 31.00 27.58
N LEU A 724 -4.16 30.37 26.43
CA LEU A 724 -3.15 29.47 25.83
C LEU A 724 -2.67 30.06 24.51
N LEU A 725 -1.40 29.91 24.18
CA LEU A 725 -0.89 30.24 22.84
C LEU A 725 -1.08 29.03 21.93
N LEU A 726 -1.81 29.21 20.84
CA LEU A 726 -2.02 28.22 19.78
C LEU A 726 -1.09 28.50 18.60
N GLU A 727 -0.25 27.51 18.29
CA GLU A 727 0.51 27.40 17.04
C GLU A 727 -0.13 26.30 16.18
N HIS A 728 -0.42 26.60 14.91
CA HIS A 728 -1.05 25.65 14.00
C HIS A 728 -0.14 25.44 12.79
N PHE A 729 0.47 24.27 12.69
CA PHE A 729 1.32 23.86 11.56
C PHE A 729 0.55 23.02 10.54
N ARG A 730 0.97 23.07 9.27
CA ARG A 730 0.27 22.39 8.17
C ARG A 730 1.23 21.74 7.17
N ILE A 731 0.91 20.51 6.78
CA ILE A 731 1.40 19.86 5.56
C ILE A 731 0.20 19.66 4.64
N ASP A 732 0.20 20.31 3.48
CA ASP A 732 -0.77 20.08 2.41
C ASP A 732 -0.16 20.48 1.05
N ARG A 733 -0.99 20.71 0.02
CA ARG A 733 -0.52 21.15 -1.29
C ARG A 733 0.29 22.46 -1.23
N ASN A 734 -0.05 23.36 -0.31
CA ASN A 734 0.41 24.75 -0.32
C ASN A 734 1.30 25.10 0.89
N HIS A 735 1.58 24.16 1.79
CA HIS A 735 2.38 24.38 2.99
C HIS A 735 3.29 23.18 3.26
N SER A 736 4.54 23.45 3.61
CA SER A 736 5.54 22.43 3.96
C SER A 736 5.74 21.37 2.87
N ASN A 737 5.70 21.79 1.60
CA ASN A 737 5.70 20.92 0.44
C ASN A 737 6.48 21.48 -0.76
N ALA A 738 7.79 21.21 -0.78
CA ALA A 738 8.64 21.56 -1.91
C ALA A 738 8.30 20.81 -3.21
N TYR A 739 7.63 19.66 -3.15
CA TYR A 739 7.33 18.88 -4.34
C TYR A 739 6.32 19.58 -5.25
N THR A 740 5.25 20.13 -4.69
CA THR A 740 4.27 20.89 -5.48
C THR A 740 4.89 22.16 -6.06
N ASP A 741 5.70 22.87 -5.29
CA ASP A 741 6.43 24.05 -5.80
C ASP A 741 7.38 23.68 -6.95
N TRP A 742 8.08 22.54 -6.83
CA TRP A 742 8.91 22.01 -7.92
C TRP A 742 8.10 21.67 -9.18
N GLN A 743 6.90 21.11 -9.02
CA GLN A 743 5.98 20.87 -10.13
C GLN A 743 5.56 22.19 -10.80
N ASP A 744 5.21 23.20 -10.01
CA ASP A 744 4.77 24.51 -10.49
C ASP A 744 5.90 25.29 -11.21
N LEU A 745 7.16 25.03 -10.84
CA LEU A 745 8.35 25.49 -11.57
C LEU A 745 8.61 24.74 -12.89
N GLY A 746 7.75 23.79 -13.27
CA GLY A 746 7.89 22.99 -14.49
C GLY A 746 8.73 21.73 -14.31
N SER A 747 8.89 21.24 -13.08
CA SER A 747 9.63 20.00 -12.75
C SER A 747 11.10 19.98 -13.24
N PRO A 748 11.91 21.04 -12.99
CA PRO A 748 13.27 21.12 -13.52
C PRO A 748 14.19 20.06 -12.90
N GLN A 749 14.94 19.33 -13.73
CA GLN A 749 16.02 18.41 -13.30
C GLN A 749 17.37 19.12 -13.09
N HIS A 750 17.46 20.39 -13.50
CA HIS A 750 18.60 21.27 -13.27
C HIS A 750 18.11 22.62 -12.73
N PRO A 751 17.56 22.67 -11.50
CA PRO A 751 17.07 23.91 -10.92
C PRO A 751 18.21 24.92 -10.76
N THR A 752 17.92 26.19 -11.04
CA THR A 752 18.85 27.29 -10.78
C THR A 752 19.06 27.49 -9.27
N GLY A 753 20.15 28.12 -8.86
CA GLY A 753 20.38 28.41 -7.42
C GLY A 753 19.25 29.20 -6.76
N LYS A 754 18.53 30.05 -7.51
CA LYS A 754 17.32 30.74 -7.02
C LYS A 754 16.17 29.77 -6.79
N GLN A 755 15.90 28.86 -7.73
CA GLN A 755 14.86 27.83 -7.58
C GLN A 755 15.18 26.89 -6.43
N ILE A 756 16.44 26.49 -6.25
CA ILE A 756 16.87 25.66 -5.11
C ILE A 756 16.53 26.37 -3.79
N ALA A 757 16.87 27.65 -3.64
CA ALA A 757 16.55 28.40 -2.42
C ALA A 757 15.03 28.55 -2.17
N GLU A 758 14.22 28.66 -3.23
CA GLU A 758 12.76 28.66 -3.14
C GLU A 758 12.23 27.30 -2.64
N LEU A 759 12.74 26.21 -3.20
CA LEU A 759 12.37 24.84 -2.82
C LEU A 759 12.84 24.48 -1.40
N GLU A 760 14.04 24.88 -1.00
CA GLU A 760 14.54 24.67 0.38
C GLU A 760 13.59 25.31 1.39
N LYS A 761 13.11 26.52 1.11
CA LYS A 761 12.15 27.21 1.97
C LYS A 761 10.81 26.49 2.01
N ALA A 762 10.29 26.08 0.86
CA ALA A 762 9.01 25.36 0.76
C ALA A 762 9.05 23.97 1.43
N GLY A 763 10.23 23.37 1.56
CA GLY A 763 10.42 22.08 2.22
C GLY A 763 10.34 22.13 3.75
N GLN A 764 10.42 23.33 4.36
CA GLN A 764 10.41 23.48 5.83
C GLN A 764 9.00 23.39 6.43
N LEU A 765 8.92 23.11 7.73
CA LEU A 765 7.64 23.05 8.45
C LEU A 765 7.06 24.47 8.61
N GLU A 766 5.86 24.68 8.08
CA GLU A 766 5.19 25.99 8.05
C GLU A 766 3.99 26.08 9.00
N LEU A 767 3.83 27.26 9.59
CA LEU A 767 2.60 27.66 10.29
C LEU A 767 1.51 27.97 9.25
N LEU A 768 0.31 27.42 9.45
CA LEU A 768 -0.87 27.73 8.65
C LEU A 768 -1.29 29.19 8.79
N GLU A 769 -1.15 29.73 10.01
CA GLU A 769 -1.49 31.11 10.36
C GLU A 769 -0.58 31.62 11.47
N SER A 770 -0.58 32.93 11.71
CA SER A 770 0.18 33.51 12.81
C SER A 770 -0.27 32.93 14.16
N PRO A 771 0.66 32.63 15.10
CA PRO A 771 0.28 32.13 16.42
C PRO A 771 -0.72 33.05 17.10
N LYS A 772 -1.74 32.46 17.73
CA LYS A 772 -2.84 33.22 18.31
C LYS A 772 -3.16 32.75 19.71
N TRP A 773 -3.54 33.70 20.55
CA TRP A 773 -4.00 33.38 21.89
C TRP A 773 -5.46 32.95 21.86
N ILE A 774 -5.77 31.84 22.52
CA ILE A 774 -7.12 31.34 22.73
C ILE A 774 -7.46 31.31 24.21
N ASN A 775 -8.76 31.36 24.52
CA ASN A 775 -9.25 31.24 25.89
C ASN A 775 -9.93 29.88 26.07
N THR A 776 -9.66 29.22 27.19
CA THR A 776 -10.23 27.91 27.55
C THR A 776 -11.06 28.02 28.84
N PRO A 777 -12.25 28.65 28.79
CA PRO A 777 -13.10 28.79 29.97
C PRO A 777 -13.46 27.41 30.52
N ASN A 778 -13.24 27.20 31.83
CA ASN A 778 -13.44 25.91 32.50
C ASN A 778 -12.57 24.77 31.92
N GLY A 779 -11.45 25.10 31.27
CA GLY A 779 -10.56 24.11 30.67
C GLY A 779 -11.10 23.47 29.39
N GLN A 780 -12.00 24.17 28.69
CA GLN A 780 -12.66 23.66 27.49
C GLN A 780 -12.61 24.66 26.34
N THR A 781 -12.51 24.17 25.11
CA THR A 781 -12.67 24.97 23.89
C THR A 781 -13.11 24.08 22.73
N VAL A 782 -13.68 24.69 21.70
CA VAL A 782 -13.98 24.05 20.42
C VAL A 782 -13.20 24.77 19.34
N ILE A 783 -12.54 24.01 18.47
CA ILE A 783 -11.78 24.53 17.33
C ILE A 783 -12.31 23.87 16.06
N GLU A 784 -12.61 24.67 15.05
CA GLU A 784 -12.97 24.17 13.73
C GLU A 784 -11.72 24.12 12.85
N VAL A 785 -11.48 22.99 12.19
CA VAL A 785 -10.35 22.77 11.30
C VAL A 785 -10.86 22.24 9.96
N HIS A 786 -10.45 22.88 8.87
CA HIS A 786 -10.65 22.34 7.52
C HIS A 786 -9.34 21.67 7.09
N LEU A 787 -9.38 20.34 6.94
CA LEU A 787 -8.21 19.54 6.61
C LEU A 787 -8.35 18.94 5.20
N PRO A 788 -7.57 19.40 4.20
CA PRO A 788 -7.58 18.84 2.86
C PRO A 788 -7.33 17.33 2.85
N GLY A 789 -7.73 16.64 1.76
CA GLY A 789 -7.30 15.26 1.52
C GLY A 789 -5.78 15.15 1.58
N GLN A 790 -5.28 14.11 2.26
CA GLN A 790 -3.85 13.90 2.54
C GLN A 790 -3.19 14.99 3.39
N GLY A 791 -3.99 15.92 3.95
CA GLY A 791 -3.49 16.97 4.84
C GLY A 791 -3.11 16.42 6.21
N VAL A 792 -2.08 17.01 6.81
CA VAL A 792 -1.66 16.78 8.20
C VAL A 792 -1.56 18.13 8.91
N SER A 793 -2.09 18.23 10.13
CA SER A 793 -1.97 19.44 10.95
C SER A 793 -1.46 19.12 12.34
N LEU A 794 -0.65 20.00 12.90
CA LEU A 794 -0.31 19.99 14.32
C LEU A 794 -0.86 21.26 14.98
N LEU A 795 -1.76 21.11 15.93
CA LEU A 795 -2.19 22.19 16.81
C LEU A 795 -1.43 22.03 18.13
N LYS A 796 -0.61 23.02 18.46
CA LYS A 796 0.18 23.03 19.70
C LYS A 796 -0.29 24.18 20.59
N PHE A 797 -0.59 23.84 21.83
CA PHE A 797 -1.06 24.74 22.87
C PHE A 797 0.04 24.86 23.93
N THR A 798 0.45 26.08 24.24
CA THR A 798 1.45 26.34 25.30
C THR A 798 0.92 27.33 26.32
N TRP A 799 1.36 27.20 27.56
CA TRP A 799 0.99 28.06 28.69
C TRP A 799 2.12 28.18 29.70
N ASP A 800 2.04 29.23 30.51
CA ASP A 800 3.00 29.53 31.57
C ASP A 800 2.92 28.57 32.76
#